data_AF-A0A812Q809-F1
#
_entry.id   AF-A0A812Q809-F1
#
_cell.length_a   1.000
_cell.length_b   1.000
_cell.length_c   1.000
_cell.angle_alpha   90.00
_cell.angle_beta   90.00
_cell.angle_gamma   90.00
#
_symmetry.space_group_name_H-M   'P 1'
#
loop_
_entity.id
_entity.type
_entity.pdbx_description
1 polymer ?
#
loop_
_entity_poly.entity_id
_entity_poly.type
_entity_poly.pdbx_seq_one_letter_code
_entity_poly.pdbx_strand_id
1 'polypeptide(L)'
;MPISVTGLVHRFAQDFDADNAISKMMASSRWPRPEYARKVAEDGLLHPLSPEEIKQLWRRNAREAATRGTWMHLQIEVLLNGGSVQGDCCELRLFARFLREYPLPLIAFRAEWCIFAEEEKLAGCIDFVAKCSTREVILFDWKRTKQLRNKYSNPWASMRHPLSHLADSAGVHYRLQLNLYKFILEKYYDLKVRAMHVVCLHPDNCDHGPFLDTVPDMLVEAKAMLDTHKLALAADQKDLRGGAAPAEKVFDCKTHDALNVSGATEQGQRGNDNLHESTAEKHGQTQQDGVKSSAATQNSSFGPRPYALVASELRAAGLQPYTASNEMNDREILNGNFNNLYRRRVLLFVGQSVSAGAQEENDSFRSMCGNDMRGGASQDSCDARLEQEYDLMDTEDIAADEHADSQTEQLALALPSILSEDTLAAAKQRRLTPGASTSSDAFDGFFAATSAAYDVSVEARPQASEERINGSVREQCRRILAYTRAHQPAWPEDMIRMGAAAILVYRTRYTDLFVRDFVGLIWIIEGERFIRAHAGVCYPYHDDGAFEVEYVVSATAAIQAYKGVPPESTFYRIKTFLLRLEGIFRLMSPSTSRSDQGILTEIAQLRLQYNNLKEFLLAAEDEAMASGPGRQRAGRRAGDEGEASHGWPAWTAEMLAKILAPLQKDLLDERTSVRTIPPVDDIFSSRSGCAYSDYSVLYDVSENEHVRLVPASPENNLYIRIPYPLVMPLPDPVLQQASERHARFIKQTFWCNEDYYRATLSAIALAKRGENVDRCFIGESAGGTGQSLFSSHLAAVYGPNHAFIDPNLFHNEEEMRKQLEQFAHCWIITAQEAPQTHKHFQQDLFKKLMSADDLAGRRPYGFVTRMLRVIGFKRFETNRVMTFKNVMETNFNSIYRRCLVWNPKPIFVDDVAFGEQYPDPEADGIFVKDPTLKAFLESGPAIAAMLKQQHGFESLHSRQVCLRMIEEFARGGITERKMREACGLEPRPVPWLKN
;
A
#
# COMPACT_ATOMS: atom_id res chain seq x y z
N MET A 1 20.90 -9.82 -4.58
CA MET A 1 19.52 -9.55 -5.04
C MET A 1 18.89 -10.85 -5.49
N PRO A 2 17.62 -11.12 -5.16
CA PRO A 2 16.86 -12.21 -5.78
C PRO A 2 16.53 -11.88 -7.26
N ILE A 3 16.28 -12.91 -8.07
CA ILE A 3 15.82 -12.75 -9.46
C ILE A 3 14.29 -12.85 -9.53
N SER A 4 13.66 -12.18 -10.51
CA SER A 4 12.24 -12.41 -10.81
C SER A 4 12.04 -13.71 -11.61
N VAL A 5 10.89 -14.35 -11.46
CA VAL A 5 10.48 -15.52 -12.27
C VAL A 5 10.53 -15.22 -13.77
N THR A 6 10.07 -14.03 -14.18
CA THR A 6 10.18 -13.59 -15.59
C THR A 6 11.64 -13.44 -16.02
N GLY A 7 12.50 -12.86 -15.17
CA GLY A 7 13.94 -12.75 -15.41
C GLY A 7 14.63 -14.12 -15.51
N LEU A 8 14.20 -15.11 -14.71
CA LEU A 8 14.71 -16.48 -14.81
C LEU A 8 14.31 -17.14 -16.13
N VAL A 9 13.04 -17.03 -16.56
CA VAL A 9 12.60 -17.55 -17.87
C VAL A 9 13.37 -16.87 -19.02
N HIS A 10 13.58 -15.56 -18.94
CA HIS A 10 14.32 -14.80 -19.95
C HIS A 10 15.82 -15.19 -20.06
N ARG A 11 16.46 -15.72 -19.00
CA ARG A 11 17.82 -16.29 -19.13
C ARG A 11 17.87 -17.48 -20.11
N PHE A 12 16.77 -18.20 -20.28
CA PHE A 12 16.65 -19.32 -21.21
C PHE A 12 16.02 -18.94 -22.57
N ALA A 13 15.60 -17.69 -22.77
CA ALA A 13 15.22 -17.19 -24.09
C ALA A 13 16.46 -16.80 -24.92
N GLN A 14 16.29 -16.62 -26.23
CA GLN A 14 17.27 -16.01 -27.12
C GLN A 14 17.11 -14.48 -27.15
N ASP A 15 18.21 -13.76 -27.29
CA ASP A 15 18.21 -12.29 -27.39
C ASP A 15 17.73 -11.86 -28.78
N PHE A 16 16.87 -10.83 -28.85
CA PHE A 16 16.28 -10.38 -30.11
C PHE A 16 17.24 -9.52 -30.94
N ASP A 17 17.92 -10.17 -31.87
CA ASP A 17 18.77 -9.54 -32.90
C ASP A 17 17.89 -8.85 -33.97
N ALA A 18 17.67 -7.54 -33.78
CA ALA A 18 16.83 -6.72 -34.63
C ALA A 18 17.40 -6.55 -36.05
N ASP A 19 18.71 -6.45 -36.22
CA ASP A 19 19.37 -6.20 -37.51
C ASP A 19 19.36 -7.43 -38.42
N ASN A 20 19.55 -8.61 -37.84
CA ASN A 20 19.40 -9.91 -38.50
C ASN A 20 17.93 -10.19 -38.88
N ALA A 21 16.98 -9.81 -38.00
CA ALA A 21 15.56 -9.88 -38.28
C ALA A 21 15.15 -8.96 -39.45
N ILE A 22 15.64 -7.73 -39.49
CA ILE A 22 15.38 -6.78 -40.59
C ILE A 22 16.01 -7.29 -41.89
N SER A 23 17.27 -7.72 -41.85
CA SER A 23 17.98 -8.23 -43.03
C SER A 23 17.26 -9.43 -43.67
N LYS A 24 16.82 -10.40 -42.87
CA LYS A 24 15.99 -11.54 -43.33
C LYS A 24 14.61 -11.11 -43.83
N MET A 25 14.04 -10.03 -43.28
CA MET A 25 12.75 -9.50 -43.72
C MET A 25 12.84 -8.79 -45.08
N MET A 26 13.90 -8.00 -45.30
CA MET A 26 14.13 -7.26 -46.55
C MET A 26 14.59 -8.17 -47.70
N ALA A 27 15.28 -9.26 -47.40
CA ALA A 27 15.65 -10.29 -48.37
C ALA A 27 14.46 -11.19 -48.83
N SER A 28 13.26 -10.99 -48.27
CA SER A 28 12.07 -11.77 -48.61
C SER A 28 11.41 -11.27 -49.90
N SER A 29 10.94 -12.18 -50.76
CA SER A 29 10.12 -11.86 -51.94
C SER A 29 8.76 -11.22 -51.62
N ARG A 30 8.42 -11.05 -50.34
CA ARG A 30 7.25 -10.30 -49.85
C ARG A 30 7.63 -8.88 -49.38
N TRP A 31 8.83 -8.40 -49.67
CA TRP A 31 9.27 -7.03 -49.38
C TRP A 31 9.00 -6.09 -50.57
N PRO A 32 8.54 -4.84 -50.36
CA PRO A 32 8.10 -4.27 -49.10
C PRO A 32 6.76 -4.83 -48.63
N ARG A 33 6.61 -5.05 -47.32
CA ARG A 33 5.32 -5.42 -46.74
C ARG A 33 4.50 -4.16 -46.45
N PRO A 34 3.16 -4.18 -46.57
CA PRO A 34 2.33 -3.00 -46.31
C PRO A 34 2.51 -2.41 -44.90
N GLU A 35 2.79 -3.23 -43.88
CA GLU A 35 3.03 -2.77 -42.51
C GLU A 35 4.40 -2.10 -42.28
N TYR A 36 5.28 -2.10 -43.29
CA TYR A 36 6.59 -1.45 -43.29
C TYR A 36 6.79 -0.53 -44.51
N ALA A 37 5.71 0.05 -45.03
CA ALA A 37 5.74 1.04 -46.10
C ALA A 37 4.87 2.25 -45.78
N ARG A 38 5.35 3.46 -46.12
CA ARG A 38 4.60 4.72 -46.00
C ARG A 38 4.10 5.18 -47.37
N LYS A 39 2.94 5.85 -47.40
CA LYS A 39 2.53 6.61 -48.58
C LYS A 39 3.22 7.97 -48.57
N VAL A 40 3.84 8.36 -49.68
CA VAL A 40 4.32 9.73 -49.88
C VAL A 40 3.24 10.52 -50.63
N ALA A 41 2.99 11.76 -50.21
CA ALA A 41 1.87 12.56 -50.70
C ALA A 41 2.06 13.06 -52.15
N GLU A 42 3.31 13.14 -52.62
CA GLU A 42 3.68 13.73 -53.91
C GLU A 42 3.53 12.75 -55.09
N ASP A 43 3.67 11.44 -54.86
CA ASP A 43 3.57 10.39 -55.89
C ASP A 43 2.45 9.35 -55.63
N GLY A 44 1.92 9.29 -54.40
CA GLY A 44 0.92 8.31 -53.98
C GLY A 44 1.44 6.87 -53.84
N LEU A 45 2.74 6.65 -54.02
CA LEU A 45 3.37 5.33 -53.98
C LEU A 45 3.69 4.87 -52.54
N LEU A 46 3.89 3.57 -52.37
CA LEU A 46 4.28 2.95 -51.11
C LEU A 46 5.81 2.79 -51.05
N HIS A 47 6.45 3.64 -50.25
CA HIS A 47 7.88 3.65 -50.04
C HIS A 47 8.24 2.80 -48.80
N PRO A 48 9.21 1.86 -48.88
CA PRO A 48 9.66 1.10 -47.72
C PRO A 48 10.24 2.00 -46.63
N LEU A 49 10.05 1.61 -45.38
CA LEU A 49 10.77 2.17 -44.23
C LEU A 49 12.23 1.70 -44.20
N SER A 50 13.12 2.55 -43.68
CA SER A 50 14.52 2.20 -43.43
C SER A 50 14.68 1.22 -42.24
N PRO A 51 15.84 0.53 -42.09
CA PRO A 51 16.10 -0.31 -40.92
C PRO A 51 15.93 0.46 -39.60
N GLU A 52 16.35 1.72 -39.55
CA GLU A 52 16.25 2.60 -38.37
C GLU A 52 14.81 3.00 -38.08
N GLU A 53 14.02 3.33 -39.11
CA GLU A 53 12.58 3.58 -38.98
C GLU A 53 11.83 2.33 -38.51
N ILE A 54 12.21 1.12 -38.97
CA ILE A 54 11.66 -0.16 -38.52
C ILE A 54 12.04 -0.43 -37.04
N LYS A 55 13.29 -0.20 -36.63
CA LYS A 55 13.73 -0.29 -35.23
C LYS A 55 12.93 0.69 -34.34
N GLN A 56 12.72 1.93 -34.78
CA GLN A 56 11.92 2.91 -34.07
C GLN A 56 10.43 2.50 -33.98
N LEU A 57 9.84 2.00 -35.07
CA LEU A 57 8.48 1.46 -35.10
C LEU A 57 8.30 0.28 -34.14
N TRP A 58 9.25 -0.65 -34.11
CA TRP A 58 9.24 -1.78 -33.16
C TRP A 58 9.36 -1.31 -31.71
N ARG A 59 10.25 -0.35 -31.40
CA ARG A 59 10.36 0.27 -30.06
C ARG A 59 9.06 0.97 -29.65
N ARG A 60 8.42 1.71 -30.56
CA ARG A 60 7.14 2.41 -30.36
C ARG A 60 6.02 1.42 -30.05
N ASN A 61 5.87 0.39 -30.89
CA ASN A 61 4.87 -0.67 -30.72
C ASN A 61 5.06 -1.45 -29.43
N ALA A 62 6.31 -1.73 -29.03
CA ALA A 62 6.63 -2.39 -27.76
C ALA A 62 6.23 -1.53 -26.55
N ARG A 63 6.54 -0.23 -26.57
CA ARG A 63 6.17 0.72 -25.51
C ARG A 63 4.66 0.86 -25.39
N GLU A 64 3.94 0.97 -26.50
CA GLU A 64 2.48 1.05 -26.51
C GLU A 64 1.83 -0.24 -25.99
N ALA A 65 2.31 -1.41 -26.45
CA ALA A 65 1.81 -2.70 -26.01
C ALA A 65 2.02 -2.91 -24.49
N ALA A 66 3.17 -2.49 -23.95
CA ALA A 66 3.45 -2.51 -22.52
C ALA A 66 2.50 -1.58 -21.74
N THR A 67 2.39 -0.30 -22.11
CA THR A 67 1.51 0.67 -21.44
C THR A 67 0.05 0.21 -21.42
N ARG A 68 -0.49 -0.24 -22.57
CA ARG A 68 -1.86 -0.78 -22.63
C ARG A 68 -2.00 -2.10 -21.85
N GLY A 69 -0.94 -2.90 -21.73
CA GLY A 69 -0.87 -4.10 -20.90
C GLY A 69 -0.99 -3.77 -19.41
N THR A 70 -0.17 -2.85 -18.90
CA THR A 70 -0.25 -2.37 -17.50
C THR A 70 -1.63 -1.79 -17.18
N TRP A 71 -2.20 -1.00 -18.10
CA TRP A 71 -3.56 -0.47 -17.93
C TRP A 71 -4.64 -1.56 -17.90
N MET A 72 -4.46 -2.67 -18.63
CA MET A 72 -5.36 -3.82 -18.58
C MET A 72 -5.31 -4.53 -17.22
N HIS A 73 -4.12 -4.78 -16.67
CA HIS A 73 -3.96 -5.41 -15.34
C HIS A 73 -4.62 -4.56 -14.25
N LEU A 74 -4.28 -3.27 -14.18
CA LEU A 74 -4.82 -2.37 -13.15
C LEU A 74 -6.36 -2.33 -13.15
N GLN A 75 -7.00 -2.28 -14.32
CA GLN A 75 -8.46 -2.31 -14.40
C GLN A 75 -9.05 -3.64 -13.92
N ILE A 76 -8.38 -4.76 -14.20
CA ILE A 76 -8.80 -6.10 -13.76
C ILE A 76 -8.59 -6.27 -12.24
N GLU A 77 -7.46 -5.81 -11.71
CA GLU A 77 -7.15 -5.80 -10.28
C GLU A 77 -8.17 -4.98 -9.48
N VAL A 78 -8.50 -3.76 -9.93
CA VAL A 78 -9.52 -2.91 -9.29
C VAL A 78 -10.87 -3.61 -9.25
N LEU A 79 -11.27 -4.31 -10.32
CA LEU A 79 -12.51 -5.08 -10.37
C LEU A 79 -12.46 -6.32 -9.46
N LEU A 80 -11.36 -7.08 -9.47
CA LEU A 80 -11.17 -8.27 -8.62
C LEU A 80 -11.20 -7.93 -7.13
N ASN A 81 -10.73 -6.75 -6.75
CA ASN A 81 -10.83 -6.22 -5.38
C ASN A 81 -12.17 -5.51 -5.09
N GLY A 82 -13.15 -5.56 -6.00
CA GLY A 82 -14.51 -5.06 -5.79
C GLY A 82 -14.73 -3.57 -6.02
N GLY A 83 -13.71 -2.84 -6.49
CA GLY A 83 -13.82 -1.45 -6.91
C GLY A 83 -14.50 -1.29 -8.28
N SER A 84 -14.53 -0.05 -8.80
CA SER A 84 -15.15 0.27 -10.09
C SER A 84 -14.19 1.01 -11.03
N VAL A 85 -14.20 0.63 -12.30
CA VAL A 85 -13.44 1.28 -13.38
C VAL A 85 -14.36 2.12 -14.27
N GLN A 86 -13.82 3.13 -14.95
CA GLN A 86 -14.57 3.95 -15.90
C GLN A 86 -14.14 3.69 -17.35
N GLY A 87 -15.12 3.69 -18.25
CA GLY A 87 -14.93 3.46 -19.69
C GLY A 87 -15.23 2.03 -20.13
N ASP A 88 -15.66 1.87 -21.38
CA ASP A 88 -15.95 0.58 -22.01
C ASP A 88 -14.86 0.22 -23.04
N CYS A 89 -13.85 -0.53 -22.62
CA CYS A 89 -12.80 -1.06 -23.49
C CYS A 89 -12.99 -2.55 -23.78
N CYS A 90 -12.47 -3.03 -24.91
CA CYS A 90 -12.66 -4.44 -25.30
C CYS A 90 -11.99 -5.41 -24.33
N GLU A 91 -10.85 -5.03 -23.76
CA GLU A 91 -10.17 -5.76 -22.69
C GLU A 91 -11.12 -6.10 -21.52
N LEU A 92 -11.92 -5.12 -21.08
CA LEU A 92 -12.92 -5.31 -20.02
C LEU A 92 -14.12 -6.15 -20.45
N ARG A 93 -14.59 -6.00 -21.70
CA ARG A 93 -15.66 -6.85 -22.26
C ARG A 93 -15.20 -8.31 -22.37
N LEU A 94 -13.95 -8.55 -22.77
CA LEU A 94 -13.34 -9.87 -22.80
C LEU A 94 -13.15 -10.45 -21.39
N PHE A 95 -12.80 -9.63 -20.39
CA PHE A 95 -12.72 -10.07 -19.00
C PHE A 95 -14.09 -10.43 -18.41
N ALA A 96 -15.12 -9.61 -18.63
CA ALA A 96 -16.50 -9.93 -18.24
C ALA A 96 -17.00 -11.22 -18.91
N ARG A 97 -16.67 -11.40 -20.19
CA ARG A 97 -16.98 -12.61 -20.96
C ARG A 97 -16.24 -13.83 -20.42
N PHE A 98 -14.97 -13.70 -20.03
CA PHE A 98 -14.21 -14.75 -19.34
C PHE A 98 -14.89 -15.16 -18.03
N LEU A 99 -15.25 -14.20 -17.16
CA LEU A 99 -15.97 -14.49 -15.92
C LEU A 99 -17.33 -15.15 -16.18
N ARG A 100 -18.03 -14.79 -17.26
CA ARG A 100 -19.31 -15.37 -17.71
C ARG A 100 -19.18 -16.79 -18.27
N GLU A 101 -18.06 -17.12 -18.92
CA GLU A 101 -17.86 -18.37 -19.67
C GLU A 101 -16.99 -19.40 -18.93
N TYR A 102 -16.24 -19.01 -17.89
CA TYR A 102 -15.49 -19.95 -17.06
C TYR A 102 -16.46 -20.95 -16.34
N PRO A 103 -16.14 -22.26 -16.31
CA PRO A 103 -17.10 -23.32 -15.96
C PRO A 103 -17.34 -23.50 -14.45
N LEU A 104 -16.62 -22.78 -13.59
CA LEU A 104 -16.74 -22.84 -12.13
C LEU A 104 -16.89 -21.41 -11.56
N PRO A 105 -17.63 -21.22 -10.45
CA PRO A 105 -17.58 -19.95 -9.71
C PRO A 105 -16.17 -19.72 -9.18
N LEU A 106 -15.62 -18.52 -9.39
CA LEU A 106 -14.28 -18.17 -8.96
C LEU A 106 -14.35 -17.47 -7.59
N ILE A 107 -13.80 -18.10 -6.56
CA ILE A 107 -13.61 -17.46 -5.25
C ILE A 107 -12.28 -16.72 -5.30
N ALA A 108 -12.30 -15.39 -5.27
CA ALA A 108 -11.08 -14.59 -5.25
C ALA A 108 -10.27 -14.87 -3.98
N PHE A 109 -8.98 -15.21 -4.11
CA PHE A 109 -8.08 -15.43 -2.98
C PHE A 109 -7.05 -14.31 -2.84
N ARG A 110 -6.34 -13.99 -3.93
CA ARG A 110 -5.39 -12.88 -4.05
C ARG A 110 -5.36 -12.38 -5.50
N ALA A 111 -5.05 -11.10 -5.69
CA ALA A 111 -4.63 -10.51 -6.97
C ALA A 111 -3.24 -9.89 -6.79
N GLU A 112 -2.47 -9.78 -7.87
CA GLU A 112 -1.08 -9.27 -7.91
C GLU A 112 -0.23 -9.76 -6.71
N TRP A 113 -0.23 -11.08 -6.48
CA TRP A 113 0.32 -11.67 -5.27
C TRP A 113 1.84 -11.86 -5.35
N CYS A 114 2.58 -11.01 -4.65
CA CYS A 114 4.01 -11.20 -4.40
C CYS A 114 4.31 -12.49 -3.62
N ILE A 115 5.14 -13.35 -4.20
CA ILE A 115 5.59 -14.64 -3.65
C ILE A 115 7.11 -14.79 -3.75
N PHE A 116 7.71 -15.55 -2.84
CA PHE A 116 9.16 -15.72 -2.75
C PHE A 116 9.56 -17.17 -2.44
N ALA A 117 10.68 -17.60 -3.02
CA ALA A 117 11.34 -18.86 -2.76
C ALA A 117 12.78 -18.61 -2.29
N GLU A 118 13.04 -18.94 -1.03
CA GLU A 118 14.24 -18.50 -0.30
C GLU A 118 15.52 -19.20 -0.77
N GLU A 119 15.54 -20.54 -0.85
CA GLU A 119 16.70 -21.29 -1.36
C GLU A 119 17.05 -20.92 -2.80
N GLU A 120 16.01 -20.77 -3.64
CA GLU A 120 16.14 -20.44 -5.06
C GLU A 120 16.43 -18.94 -5.30
N LYS A 121 16.34 -18.09 -4.26
CA LYS A 121 16.42 -16.62 -4.33
C LYS A 121 15.55 -16.05 -5.46
N LEU A 122 14.32 -16.56 -5.57
CA LEU A 122 13.43 -16.36 -6.70
C LEU A 122 12.12 -15.70 -6.26
N ALA A 123 11.75 -14.57 -6.87
CA ALA A 123 10.55 -13.79 -6.55
C ALA A 123 9.56 -13.74 -7.72
N GLY A 124 8.26 -13.70 -7.42
CA GLY A 124 7.18 -13.66 -8.41
C GLY A 124 6.03 -12.75 -7.98
N CYS A 125 5.19 -12.34 -8.94
CA CYS A 125 3.92 -11.67 -8.71
C CYS A 125 2.86 -12.41 -9.53
N ILE A 126 1.81 -12.94 -8.90
CA ILE A 126 0.77 -13.71 -9.60
C ILE A 126 -0.45 -12.81 -9.83
N ASP A 127 -0.77 -12.52 -11.09
CA ASP A 127 -1.84 -11.61 -11.49
C ASP A 127 -3.18 -11.91 -10.77
N PHE A 128 -3.60 -13.19 -10.70
CA PHE A 128 -4.76 -13.62 -9.91
C PHE A 128 -4.70 -15.07 -9.44
N VAL A 129 -5.18 -15.31 -8.22
CA VAL A 129 -5.34 -16.64 -7.61
C VAL A 129 -6.77 -16.82 -7.11
N ALA A 130 -7.41 -17.91 -7.55
CA ALA A 130 -8.73 -18.33 -7.10
C ALA A 130 -8.67 -19.55 -6.18
N LYS A 131 -9.54 -19.61 -5.16
CA LYS A 131 -9.61 -20.71 -4.19
C LYS A 131 -10.60 -21.79 -4.62
N CYS A 132 -10.19 -23.05 -4.60
CA CYS A 132 -11.06 -24.22 -4.84
C CYS A 132 -11.46 -24.95 -3.54
N SER A 133 -10.55 -25.00 -2.57
CA SER A 133 -10.78 -25.62 -1.26
C SER A 133 -9.88 -24.93 -0.22
N THR A 134 -9.85 -25.40 1.03
CA THR A 134 -8.97 -24.84 2.07
C THR A 134 -7.49 -24.75 1.66
N ARG A 135 -6.99 -25.71 0.85
CA ARG A 135 -5.60 -25.81 0.40
C ARG A 135 -5.39 -25.96 -1.13
N GLU A 136 -6.44 -26.06 -1.94
CA GLU A 136 -6.30 -26.07 -3.42
C GLU A 136 -6.63 -24.70 -4.04
N VAL A 137 -5.80 -24.26 -4.98
CA VAL A 137 -5.94 -22.99 -5.73
C VAL A 137 -5.82 -23.18 -7.25
N ILE A 138 -6.30 -22.21 -8.02
CA ILE A 138 -6.09 -22.08 -9.46
C ILE A 138 -5.39 -20.75 -9.73
N LEU A 139 -4.36 -20.76 -10.58
CA LEU A 139 -3.62 -19.56 -10.98
C LEU A 139 -4.11 -19.04 -12.33
N PHE A 140 -4.24 -17.72 -12.46
CA PHE A 140 -4.58 -17.03 -13.69
C PHE A 140 -3.52 -15.96 -13.99
N ASP A 141 -3.18 -15.86 -15.27
CA ASP A 141 -2.18 -14.97 -15.84
C ASP A 141 -2.85 -14.19 -16.98
N TRP A 142 -3.08 -12.89 -16.79
CA TRP A 142 -3.74 -12.01 -17.76
C TRP A 142 -2.73 -11.56 -18.80
N LYS A 143 -3.01 -11.69 -20.11
CA LYS A 143 -2.07 -11.23 -21.15
C LYS A 143 -2.73 -10.42 -22.25
N ARG A 144 -2.03 -9.36 -22.67
CA ARG A 144 -2.47 -8.45 -23.74
C ARG A 144 -1.70 -8.69 -25.04
N THR A 145 -1.53 -9.96 -25.42
CA THR A 145 -0.61 -10.37 -26.50
C THR A 145 -1.35 -10.65 -27.81
N LYS A 146 -1.20 -9.74 -28.79
CA LYS A 146 -1.73 -9.87 -30.15
C LYS A 146 -1.41 -11.25 -30.75
N GLN A 147 -2.44 -11.94 -31.22
CA GLN A 147 -2.42 -13.28 -31.83
C GLN A 147 -1.71 -14.36 -30.97
N LEU A 148 -1.88 -14.35 -29.63
CA LEU A 148 -1.25 -15.33 -28.74
C LEU A 148 -1.54 -16.79 -29.13
N ARG A 149 -2.73 -17.09 -29.65
CA ARG A 149 -3.13 -18.43 -30.12
C ARG A 149 -2.15 -19.06 -31.12
N ASN A 150 -1.41 -18.23 -31.87
CA ASN A 150 -0.41 -18.65 -32.87
C ASN A 150 1.04 -18.59 -32.34
N LYS A 151 1.25 -18.30 -31.05
CA LYS A 151 2.57 -18.01 -30.44
C LYS A 151 2.98 -19.05 -29.38
N TYR A 152 2.70 -20.31 -29.66
CA TYR A 152 3.19 -21.49 -28.91
C TYR A 152 4.23 -22.30 -29.71
N SER A 153 4.56 -21.85 -30.92
CA SER A 153 5.55 -22.44 -31.81
C SER A 153 6.35 -21.34 -32.48
N ASN A 154 7.66 -21.54 -32.60
CA ASN A 154 8.59 -20.65 -33.27
C ASN A 154 9.60 -21.51 -34.05
N PRO A 155 9.42 -21.70 -35.37
CA PRO A 155 10.38 -22.45 -36.20
C PRO A 155 11.70 -21.71 -36.46
N TRP A 156 11.88 -20.50 -35.91
CA TRP A 156 13.08 -19.69 -36.07
C TRP A 156 13.96 -19.64 -34.81
N ALA A 157 13.44 -19.99 -33.63
CA ALA A 157 14.21 -20.07 -32.38
C ALA A 157 13.60 -21.06 -31.36
N SER A 158 14.46 -21.85 -30.73
CA SER A 158 14.16 -22.66 -29.54
C SER A 158 14.74 -22.01 -28.29
N MET A 159 14.25 -22.40 -27.12
CA MET A 159 14.85 -21.99 -25.84
C MET A 159 16.30 -22.49 -25.74
N ARG A 160 17.12 -21.80 -24.94
CA ARG A 160 18.47 -22.24 -24.58
C ARG A 160 18.42 -23.52 -23.73
N HIS A 161 19.48 -24.31 -23.78
CA HIS A 161 19.65 -25.49 -22.91
C HIS A 161 19.46 -25.11 -21.43
N PRO A 162 18.73 -25.89 -20.61
CA PRO A 162 18.24 -27.26 -20.85
C PRO A 162 16.86 -27.36 -21.54
N LEU A 163 16.28 -26.27 -22.02
CA LEU A 163 14.90 -26.22 -22.53
C LEU A 163 14.77 -26.32 -24.06
N SER A 164 15.82 -26.75 -24.77
CA SER A 164 15.92 -26.62 -26.24
C SER A 164 14.94 -27.48 -27.06
N HIS A 165 14.16 -28.36 -26.41
CA HIS A 165 12.98 -29.02 -26.99
C HIS A 165 11.76 -28.10 -27.10
N LEU A 166 11.76 -26.95 -26.43
CA LEU A 166 10.70 -25.94 -26.47
C LEU A 166 11.03 -24.81 -27.46
N ALA A 167 9.98 -24.30 -28.11
CA ALA A 167 10.08 -23.10 -28.95
C ALA A 167 10.17 -21.82 -28.10
N ASP A 168 11.12 -20.94 -28.43
CA ASP A 168 11.19 -19.59 -27.86
C ASP A 168 9.97 -18.81 -28.34
N SER A 169 8.99 -18.61 -27.46
CA SER A 169 7.70 -18.06 -27.85
C SER A 169 6.89 -17.60 -26.64
N ALA A 170 6.14 -16.51 -26.81
CA ALA A 170 5.40 -15.87 -25.73
C ALA A 170 4.50 -16.85 -24.95
N GLY A 171 3.79 -17.74 -25.64
CA GLY A 171 2.93 -18.75 -25.02
C GLY A 171 3.70 -19.80 -24.21
N VAL A 172 4.90 -20.19 -24.65
CA VAL A 172 5.80 -21.05 -23.87
C VAL A 172 6.33 -20.30 -22.64
N HIS A 173 6.70 -19.03 -22.76
CA HIS A 173 7.24 -18.24 -21.66
C HIS A 173 6.22 -18.07 -20.52
N TYR A 174 4.95 -17.81 -20.84
CA TYR A 174 3.87 -17.73 -19.84
C TYR A 174 3.57 -19.09 -19.17
N ARG A 175 3.66 -20.19 -19.92
CA ARG A 175 3.53 -21.55 -19.36
C ARG A 175 4.67 -21.90 -18.38
N LEU A 176 5.89 -21.50 -18.69
CA LEU A 176 7.06 -21.68 -17.81
C LEU A 176 6.97 -20.77 -16.56
N GLN A 177 6.53 -19.52 -16.72
CA GLN A 177 6.28 -18.58 -15.61
C GLN A 177 5.26 -19.14 -14.60
N LEU A 178 4.11 -19.63 -15.08
CA LEU A 178 3.09 -20.22 -14.22
C LEU A 178 3.56 -21.50 -13.52
N ASN A 179 4.34 -22.37 -14.19
CA ASN A 179 4.91 -23.56 -13.57
C ASN A 179 5.96 -23.23 -12.49
N LEU A 180 6.72 -22.14 -12.64
CA LEU A 180 7.59 -21.62 -11.58
C LEU A 180 6.78 -21.05 -10.41
N TYR A 181 5.69 -20.31 -10.65
CA TYR A 181 4.78 -19.89 -9.57
C TYR A 181 4.18 -21.09 -8.83
N LYS A 182 3.77 -22.15 -9.53
CA LYS A 182 3.32 -23.40 -8.93
C LYS A 182 4.37 -24.02 -8.01
N PHE A 183 5.62 -24.15 -8.46
CA PHE A 183 6.71 -24.68 -7.63
C PHE A 183 6.87 -23.88 -6.32
N ILE A 184 6.84 -22.55 -6.41
CA ILE A 184 6.98 -21.68 -5.23
C ILE A 184 5.82 -21.91 -4.25
N LEU A 185 4.57 -21.93 -4.73
CA LEU A 185 3.39 -22.13 -3.87
C LEU A 185 3.36 -23.51 -3.21
N GLU A 186 3.66 -24.56 -3.97
CA GLU A 186 3.61 -25.95 -3.47
C GLU A 186 4.75 -26.27 -2.50
N LYS A 187 5.88 -25.57 -2.60
CA LYS A 187 7.03 -25.73 -1.69
C LYS A 187 6.97 -24.84 -0.45
N TYR A 188 6.62 -23.57 -0.59
CA TYR A 188 6.77 -22.56 0.47
C TYR A 188 5.47 -22.09 1.13
N TYR A 189 4.30 -22.32 0.51
CA TYR A 189 3.03 -21.73 0.96
C TYR A 189 1.96 -22.76 1.38
N ASP A 190 2.27 -24.07 1.33
CA ASP A 190 1.33 -25.17 1.66
C ASP A 190 0.00 -25.09 0.86
N LEU A 191 0.11 -24.61 -0.40
CA LEU A 191 -0.99 -24.45 -1.34
C LEU A 191 -0.74 -25.30 -2.59
N LYS A 192 -1.65 -26.23 -2.87
CA LYS A 192 -1.61 -27.10 -4.04
C LYS A 192 -2.25 -26.43 -5.25
N VAL A 193 -1.56 -26.41 -6.38
CA VAL A 193 -2.07 -25.78 -7.61
C VAL A 193 -2.83 -26.82 -8.45
N ARG A 194 -4.16 -26.65 -8.48
CA ARG A 194 -5.10 -27.53 -9.16
C ARG A 194 -5.12 -27.34 -10.67
N ALA A 195 -5.00 -26.09 -11.13
CA ALA A 195 -4.95 -25.71 -12.54
C ALA A 195 -4.23 -24.36 -12.71
N MET A 196 -3.79 -24.08 -13.93
CA MET A 196 -3.09 -22.86 -14.30
C MET A 196 -3.59 -22.40 -15.68
N HIS A 197 -3.84 -21.11 -15.85
CA HIS A 197 -4.46 -20.56 -17.04
C HIS A 197 -3.79 -19.26 -17.51
N VAL A 198 -3.44 -19.18 -18.78
CA VAL A 198 -3.15 -17.91 -19.45
C VAL A 198 -4.43 -17.43 -20.12
N VAL A 199 -4.83 -16.20 -19.84
CA VAL A 199 -6.08 -15.61 -20.34
C VAL A 199 -5.72 -14.39 -21.18
N CYS A 200 -5.79 -14.53 -22.50
CA CYS A 200 -5.51 -13.42 -23.41
C CYS A 200 -6.76 -12.58 -23.67
N LEU A 201 -6.63 -11.29 -23.36
CA LEU A 201 -7.70 -10.28 -23.40
C LEU A 201 -7.38 -9.17 -24.42
N HIS A 202 -6.43 -9.40 -25.34
CA HIS A 202 -6.06 -8.42 -26.36
C HIS A 202 -7.23 -8.18 -27.36
N PRO A 203 -7.47 -6.93 -27.84
CA PRO A 203 -8.61 -6.59 -28.71
C PRO A 203 -8.71 -7.28 -30.08
N ASP A 204 -7.75 -8.10 -30.50
CA ASP A 204 -7.95 -8.97 -31.67
C ASP A 204 -8.80 -10.23 -31.36
N ASN A 205 -9.26 -10.36 -30.11
CA ASN A 205 -10.18 -11.41 -29.68
C ASN A 205 -11.62 -10.88 -29.46
N CYS A 206 -11.92 -9.59 -29.67
CA CYS A 206 -13.23 -8.98 -29.35
C CYS A 206 -14.42 -9.81 -29.84
N ASP A 207 -14.39 -10.19 -31.13
CA ASP A 207 -15.50 -10.86 -31.81
C ASP A 207 -15.59 -12.36 -31.46
N HIS A 208 -14.47 -12.97 -31.08
CA HIS A 208 -14.35 -14.40 -30.80
C HIS A 208 -14.52 -14.77 -29.32
N GLY A 209 -14.24 -13.83 -28.41
CA GLY A 209 -14.17 -14.06 -26.97
C GLY A 209 -12.75 -14.34 -26.48
N PRO A 210 -12.53 -14.28 -25.16
CA PRO A 210 -11.20 -14.35 -24.56
C PRO A 210 -10.49 -15.68 -24.89
N PHE A 211 -9.21 -15.62 -25.23
CA PHE A 211 -8.44 -16.83 -25.48
C PHE A 211 -7.88 -17.40 -24.17
N LEU A 212 -8.48 -18.50 -23.73
CA LEU A 212 -8.05 -19.29 -22.58
C LEU A 212 -7.11 -20.41 -23.02
N ASP A 213 -5.88 -20.40 -22.51
CA ASP A 213 -4.97 -21.55 -22.54
C ASP A 213 -5.00 -22.26 -21.19
N THR A 214 -4.99 -23.59 -21.20
CA THR A 214 -4.85 -24.40 -19.98
C THR A 214 -3.41 -24.90 -19.93
N VAL A 215 -2.65 -24.35 -19.00
CA VAL A 215 -1.20 -24.58 -18.93
C VAL A 215 -0.94 -26.01 -18.46
N PRO A 216 -0.18 -26.82 -19.22
CA PRO A 216 0.21 -28.15 -18.78
C PRO A 216 1.17 -28.08 -17.59
N ASP A 217 1.24 -29.18 -16.84
CA ASP A 217 2.30 -29.37 -15.86
C ASP A 217 3.65 -29.55 -16.59
N MET A 218 4.60 -28.67 -16.28
CA MET A 218 5.95 -28.62 -16.84
C MET A 218 6.98 -28.67 -15.70
N LEU A 219 6.71 -29.47 -14.66
CA LEU A 219 7.59 -29.62 -13.49
C LEU A 219 9.01 -30.09 -13.86
N VAL A 220 9.19 -30.80 -14.98
CA VAL A 220 10.50 -31.23 -15.47
C VAL A 220 11.31 -30.01 -15.92
N GLU A 221 10.73 -29.16 -16.76
CA GLU A 221 11.34 -27.93 -17.28
C GLU A 221 11.52 -26.88 -16.18
N ALA A 222 10.55 -26.76 -15.27
CA ALA A 222 10.66 -25.89 -14.10
C ALA A 222 11.84 -26.30 -13.22
N LYS A 223 11.99 -27.60 -12.90
CA LYS A 223 13.16 -28.10 -12.17
C LYS A 223 14.46 -27.86 -12.93
N ALA A 224 14.50 -28.15 -14.24
CA ALA A 224 15.70 -27.95 -15.05
C ALA A 224 16.19 -26.47 -15.06
N MET A 225 15.27 -25.50 -15.09
CA MET A 225 15.61 -24.07 -14.89
C MET A 225 16.14 -23.79 -13.48
N LEU A 226 15.48 -24.31 -12.45
CA LEU A 226 15.83 -24.08 -11.05
C LEU A 226 17.16 -24.71 -10.65
N ASP A 227 17.43 -25.94 -11.10
CA ASP A 227 18.69 -26.65 -10.84
C ASP A 227 19.86 -25.93 -11.53
N THR A 228 19.66 -25.49 -12.79
CA THR A 228 20.63 -24.64 -13.50
C THR A 228 20.85 -23.31 -12.75
N HIS A 229 19.80 -22.71 -12.18
CA HIS A 229 19.92 -21.49 -11.39
C HIS A 229 20.69 -21.72 -10.07
N LYS A 230 20.42 -22.83 -9.36
CA LYS A 230 21.13 -23.21 -8.13
C LYS A 230 22.61 -23.45 -8.37
N LEU A 231 22.98 -24.07 -9.50
CA LEU A 231 24.38 -24.24 -9.90
C LEU A 231 25.08 -22.89 -10.13
N ALA A 232 24.43 -21.94 -10.78
CA ALA A 232 24.96 -20.58 -10.94
C ALA A 232 25.11 -19.85 -9.58
N LEU A 233 24.10 -19.90 -8.71
CA LEU A 233 24.16 -19.32 -7.37
C LEU A 233 25.29 -19.93 -6.50
N ALA A 234 25.60 -21.21 -6.69
CA ALA A 234 26.70 -21.89 -6.01
C ALA A 234 28.08 -21.53 -6.59
N ALA A 235 28.16 -21.17 -7.87
CA ALA A 235 29.38 -20.64 -8.48
C ALA A 235 29.66 -19.20 -7.99
N ASP A 236 28.67 -18.31 -8.01
CA ASP A 236 28.76 -16.95 -7.46
C ASP A 236 29.23 -16.97 -5.98
N GLN A 237 28.75 -17.95 -5.19
CA GLN A 237 29.14 -18.14 -3.79
C GLN A 237 30.53 -18.76 -3.57
N LYS A 238 31.24 -19.20 -4.62
CA LYS A 238 32.66 -19.61 -4.54
C LYS A 238 33.59 -18.44 -4.79
N ASP A 239 33.36 -17.62 -5.81
CA ASP A 239 34.19 -16.45 -6.10
C ASP A 239 34.18 -15.45 -4.92
N LEU A 240 33.00 -15.26 -4.29
CA LEU A 240 32.84 -14.47 -3.07
C LEU A 240 33.59 -15.00 -1.82
N ARG A 241 34.32 -16.13 -1.91
CA ARG A 241 35.13 -16.70 -0.81
C ARG A 241 36.64 -16.66 -1.02
N GLY A 242 37.14 -16.04 -2.11
CA GLY A 242 38.56 -15.70 -2.24
C GLY A 242 39.53 -16.88 -2.32
N GLY A 243 39.21 -17.92 -3.09
CA GLY A 243 40.09 -19.07 -3.32
C GLY A 243 40.94 -18.92 -4.57
N ALA A 244 42.16 -18.39 -4.46
CA ALA A 244 43.06 -18.25 -5.60
C ALA A 244 43.63 -19.61 -6.08
N ALA A 245 43.34 -19.96 -7.34
CA ALA A 245 43.97 -21.04 -8.09
C ALA A 245 44.29 -20.54 -9.51
N PRO A 246 45.36 -21.04 -10.17
CA PRO A 246 45.89 -20.41 -11.39
C PRO A 246 44.98 -20.61 -12.61
N ALA A 247 45.00 -19.63 -13.51
CA ALA A 247 44.20 -19.64 -14.72
C ALA A 247 44.69 -20.69 -15.74
N GLU A 248 43.80 -21.59 -16.16
CA GLU A 248 43.92 -22.30 -17.42
C GLU A 248 43.10 -21.61 -18.52
N LYS A 249 43.43 -21.91 -19.78
CA LYS A 249 43.16 -21.03 -20.91
C LYS A 249 41.73 -21.12 -21.44
N VAL A 250 41.15 -19.97 -21.72
CA VAL A 250 39.98 -19.84 -22.60
C VAL A 250 40.31 -20.46 -23.96
N PHE A 251 39.44 -21.34 -24.43
CA PHE A 251 39.37 -21.72 -25.85
C PHE A 251 38.11 -21.09 -26.45
N ASP A 252 38.31 -20.14 -27.36
CA ASP A 252 37.26 -19.57 -28.19
C ASP A 252 37.09 -20.42 -29.47
N CYS A 253 35.86 -20.52 -29.97
CA CYS A 253 35.61 -21.04 -31.32
C CYS A 253 34.30 -20.48 -31.92
N LYS A 254 34.44 -19.43 -32.74
CA LYS A 254 33.48 -19.10 -33.81
C LYS A 254 34.21 -18.91 -35.14
N THR A 255 34.21 -19.92 -36.00
CA THR A 255 34.42 -19.72 -37.45
C THR A 255 33.90 -20.89 -38.31
N HIS A 256 32.91 -20.56 -39.13
CA HIS A 256 32.61 -20.99 -40.51
C HIS A 256 32.94 -22.38 -41.09
N ASP A 257 32.00 -22.79 -41.95
CA ASP A 257 31.95 -23.97 -42.82
C ASP A 257 33.08 -24.04 -43.88
N ALA A 258 33.49 -25.27 -44.23
CA ALA A 258 34.26 -25.56 -45.44
C ALA A 258 34.02 -26.99 -46.00
N LEU A 259 32.96 -27.13 -46.81
CA LEU A 259 32.85 -27.93 -48.05
C LEU A 259 33.51 -29.35 -48.19
N ASN A 260 32.66 -30.40 -48.12
CA ASN A 260 32.13 -31.18 -49.28
C ASN A 260 33.00 -32.23 -50.08
N VAL A 261 32.30 -33.25 -50.65
CA VAL A 261 32.57 -34.08 -51.87
C VAL A 261 33.15 -35.54 -51.81
N SER A 262 32.25 -36.52 -52.03
CA SER A 262 32.32 -37.77 -52.87
C SER A 262 32.83 -39.17 -52.40
N GLY A 263 32.23 -40.23 -53.00
CA GLY A 263 32.61 -41.67 -53.03
C GLY A 263 31.93 -42.58 -51.98
N ALA A 264 30.94 -43.48 -52.22
CA ALA A 264 30.42 -44.23 -53.38
C ALA A 264 31.30 -45.42 -53.84
N THR A 265 30.82 -46.66 -54.12
CA THR A 265 29.47 -47.28 -54.23
C THR A 265 29.33 -48.55 -53.30
N GLU A 266 28.52 -49.64 -53.40
CA GLU A 266 27.53 -50.20 -54.36
C GLU A 266 26.70 -51.42 -53.82
N GLN A 267 25.81 -51.97 -54.68
CA GLN A 267 25.33 -53.38 -54.82
C GLN A 267 24.26 -54.06 -53.91
N GLY A 268 23.29 -54.71 -54.59
CA GLY A 268 22.37 -55.77 -54.10
C GLY A 268 21.02 -55.30 -53.49
N GLN A 269 19.78 -55.62 -53.89
CA GLN A 269 19.05 -56.28 -55.00
C GLN A 269 17.77 -56.98 -54.40
N ARG A 270 16.58 -56.48 -54.78
CA ARG A 270 15.23 -57.12 -54.93
C ARG A 270 14.78 -58.33 -54.05
N GLY A 271 13.70 -58.16 -53.28
CA GLY A 271 12.32 -58.42 -53.77
C GLY A 271 11.55 -59.74 -53.44
N ASN A 272 10.50 -59.60 -52.62
CA ASN A 272 9.19 -60.31 -52.57
C ASN A 272 9.01 -61.83 -52.27
N ASP A 273 8.12 -62.07 -51.28
CA ASP A 273 6.91 -62.94 -51.22
C ASP A 273 6.94 -64.50 -51.15
N ASN A 274 6.30 -64.99 -50.05
CA ASN A 274 5.32 -66.10 -49.90
C ASN A 274 5.64 -67.55 -50.31
N LEU A 275 5.22 -68.54 -49.48
CA LEU A 275 4.22 -69.59 -49.84
C LEU A 275 3.88 -70.63 -48.73
N HIS A 276 2.75 -71.34 -48.94
CA HIS A 276 2.21 -72.57 -48.29
C HIS A 276 1.76 -72.51 -46.80
N GLU A 277 0.62 -73.06 -46.32
CA GLU A 277 -0.28 -74.23 -46.64
C GLU A 277 0.01 -75.53 -45.85
N SER A 278 -0.95 -76.39 -45.46
CA SER A 278 -2.44 -76.31 -45.36
C SER A 278 -3.05 -77.54 -44.61
N THR A 279 -4.36 -77.50 -44.29
CA THR A 279 -5.26 -78.62 -43.86
C THR A 279 -4.97 -79.32 -42.50
N ALA A 280 -5.82 -80.19 -41.91
CA ALA A 280 -7.29 -80.29 -41.62
C ALA A 280 -7.47 -81.57 -40.71
N GLU A 281 -8.58 -82.06 -40.13
CA GLU A 281 -10.02 -81.74 -39.91
C GLU A 281 -10.50 -82.66 -38.71
N LYS A 282 -11.74 -82.95 -38.22
CA LYS A 282 -13.18 -82.59 -38.40
C LYS A 282 -13.99 -83.13 -37.18
N HIS A 283 -14.92 -82.37 -36.57
CA HIS A 283 -16.22 -82.77 -35.95
C HIS A 283 -16.71 -81.88 -34.78
N GLY A 284 -18.03 -81.78 -34.61
CA GLY A 284 -18.68 -81.43 -33.33
C GLY A 284 -19.48 -80.11 -33.30
N GLN A 285 -20.81 -80.20 -33.42
CA GLN A 285 -21.75 -79.12 -33.03
C GLN A 285 -22.05 -79.22 -31.51
N THR A 286 -22.71 -78.28 -30.82
CA THR A 286 -23.61 -77.21 -31.26
C THR A 286 -23.68 -76.09 -30.19
N GLN A 287 -23.84 -74.83 -30.63
CA GLN A 287 -24.62 -73.76 -29.96
C GLN A 287 -24.25 -73.29 -28.52
N GLN A 288 -24.36 -72.00 -28.16
CA GLN A 288 -24.76 -70.85 -28.97
C GLN A 288 -24.02 -69.56 -28.59
N ASP A 289 -23.63 -68.82 -29.63
CA ASP A 289 -23.46 -67.37 -29.80
C ASP A 289 -23.35 -66.52 -28.51
N GLY A 290 -22.32 -65.69 -28.30
CA GLY A 290 -21.44 -65.00 -29.25
C GLY A 290 -21.45 -63.49 -28.91
N VAL A 291 -20.41 -62.69 -29.11
CA VAL A 291 -19.10 -62.89 -29.74
C VAL A 291 -18.00 -62.30 -28.85
N LYS A 292 -16.83 -62.94 -28.78
CA LYS A 292 -15.65 -62.36 -28.12
C LYS A 292 -14.83 -61.52 -29.11
N SER A 293 -14.49 -60.30 -28.67
CA SER A 293 -13.24 -59.56 -28.93
C SER A 293 -12.42 -59.79 -30.21
N SER A 294 -12.05 -58.69 -30.85
CA SER A 294 -10.63 -58.40 -31.08
C SER A 294 -10.37 -56.89 -30.87
N ALA A 295 -9.17 -56.54 -30.41
CA ALA A 295 -8.82 -55.15 -30.16
C ALA A 295 -8.36 -54.46 -31.45
N ALA A 296 -8.90 -53.27 -31.72
CA ALA A 296 -8.47 -52.38 -32.79
C ALA A 296 -8.37 -50.95 -32.27
N THR A 297 -7.45 -50.17 -32.85
CA THR A 297 -7.13 -48.82 -32.40
C THR A 297 -8.13 -47.79 -32.91
N GLN A 298 -8.96 -47.19 -32.04
CA GLN A 298 -9.55 -45.85 -32.29
C GLN A 298 -10.23 -45.19 -31.06
N ASN A 299 -9.95 -43.89 -30.91
CA ASN A 299 -10.78 -42.78 -30.39
C ASN A 299 -11.78 -42.92 -29.21
N SER A 300 -11.64 -41.92 -28.31
CA SER A 300 -12.69 -41.10 -27.67
C SER A 300 -13.19 -41.39 -26.23
N SER A 301 -13.61 -40.30 -25.58
CA SER A 301 -14.52 -40.23 -24.42
C SER A 301 -14.03 -40.65 -23.02
N PHE A 302 -13.04 -39.93 -22.47
CA PHE A 302 -13.14 -39.55 -21.04
C PHE A 302 -14.00 -38.28 -20.94
N GLY A 303 -15.32 -38.45 -20.90
CA GLY A 303 -16.27 -37.37 -20.69
C GLY A 303 -16.23 -36.81 -19.25
N PRO A 304 -16.80 -35.62 -19.02
CA PRO A 304 -16.91 -35.06 -17.66
C PRO A 304 -17.73 -35.98 -16.74
N ARG A 305 -17.34 -36.06 -15.46
CA ARG A 305 -18.11 -36.81 -14.45
C ARG A 305 -19.55 -36.26 -14.37
N PRO A 306 -20.58 -37.10 -14.22
CA PRO A 306 -21.97 -36.63 -14.15
C PRO A 306 -22.21 -35.62 -13.01
N TYR A 307 -22.93 -34.55 -13.33
CA TYR A 307 -23.28 -33.43 -12.43
C TYR A 307 -23.91 -33.87 -11.09
N ALA A 308 -24.56 -35.03 -11.05
CA ALA A 308 -25.32 -35.53 -9.90
C ALA A 308 -24.48 -35.70 -8.61
N LEU A 309 -23.22 -36.14 -8.73
CA LEU A 309 -22.35 -36.38 -7.57
C LEU A 309 -21.90 -35.06 -6.91
N VAL A 310 -21.41 -34.10 -7.70
CA VAL A 310 -21.03 -32.76 -7.21
C VAL A 310 -22.24 -32.04 -6.59
N ALA A 311 -23.43 -32.25 -7.15
CA ALA A 311 -24.69 -31.73 -6.61
C ALA A 311 -25.16 -32.42 -5.30
N SER A 312 -24.49 -33.46 -4.81
CA SER A 312 -24.70 -34.00 -3.45
C SER A 312 -23.72 -33.38 -2.45
N GLU A 313 -22.45 -33.23 -2.83
CA GLU A 313 -21.40 -32.61 -2.01
C GLU A 313 -21.68 -31.11 -1.74
N LEU A 314 -22.12 -30.36 -2.76
CA LEU A 314 -22.53 -28.96 -2.61
C LEU A 314 -23.74 -28.77 -1.68
N ARG A 315 -24.68 -29.75 -1.66
CA ARG A 315 -25.82 -29.72 -0.74
C ARG A 315 -25.43 -30.05 0.70
N ALA A 316 -24.42 -30.90 0.92
CA ALA A 316 -23.82 -31.08 2.25
C ALA A 316 -23.10 -29.81 2.74
N ALA A 317 -22.62 -28.95 1.84
CA ALA A 317 -22.04 -27.64 2.13
C ALA A 317 -23.06 -26.48 2.19
N GLY A 318 -24.37 -26.76 2.09
CA GLY A 318 -25.43 -25.75 2.22
C GLY A 318 -25.62 -24.81 1.01
N LEU A 319 -25.00 -25.08 -0.14
CA LEU A 319 -25.07 -24.24 -1.33
C LEU A 319 -25.95 -24.87 -2.42
N GLN A 320 -26.89 -24.11 -2.97
CA GLN A 320 -27.71 -24.55 -4.11
C GLN A 320 -27.22 -23.93 -5.44
N PRO A 321 -27.00 -24.72 -6.50
CA PRO A 321 -26.70 -24.20 -7.83
C PRO A 321 -27.95 -23.68 -8.53
N TYR A 322 -27.88 -22.48 -9.10
CA TYR A 322 -28.97 -21.85 -9.85
C TYR A 322 -29.02 -22.38 -11.31
N THR A 323 -30.21 -22.73 -11.79
CA THR A 323 -30.41 -23.17 -13.19
C THR A 323 -30.52 -21.97 -14.13
N ALA A 324 -29.62 -21.88 -15.11
CA ALA A 324 -29.58 -20.76 -16.05
C ALA A 324 -30.70 -20.84 -17.10
N SER A 325 -31.75 -20.03 -16.92
CA SER A 325 -32.76 -19.75 -17.94
C SER A 325 -33.14 -18.27 -17.93
N ASN A 326 -32.35 -17.46 -18.64
CA ASN A 326 -32.72 -16.18 -19.27
C ASN A 326 -31.48 -15.60 -19.98
N GLU A 327 -31.58 -15.36 -21.28
CA GLU A 327 -30.49 -14.75 -22.07
C GLU A 327 -30.53 -13.23 -21.92
N MET A 328 -29.66 -12.67 -21.07
CA MET A 328 -29.45 -11.22 -21.00
C MET A 328 -28.62 -10.76 -22.20
N ASN A 329 -29.12 -9.76 -22.92
CA ASN A 329 -28.54 -9.30 -24.17
C ASN A 329 -27.37 -8.34 -23.90
N ASP A 330 -26.28 -8.41 -24.67
CA ASP A 330 -25.00 -7.75 -24.35
C ASP A 330 -25.09 -6.21 -24.23
N ARG A 331 -26.17 -5.58 -24.71
CA ARG A 331 -26.45 -4.13 -24.52
C ARG A 331 -26.89 -3.75 -23.11
N GLU A 332 -27.47 -4.64 -22.30
CA GLU A 332 -28.02 -4.29 -20.98
C GLU A 332 -26.93 -4.23 -19.89
N ILE A 333 -25.80 -4.88 -20.11
CA ILE A 333 -24.63 -4.84 -19.21
C ILE A 333 -24.00 -3.44 -19.21
N LEU A 334 -24.03 -2.75 -20.35
CA LEU A 334 -23.31 -1.50 -20.61
C LEU A 334 -23.85 -0.28 -19.84
N ASN A 335 -25.12 -0.28 -19.43
CA ASN A 335 -25.77 0.85 -18.74
C ASN A 335 -25.71 0.74 -17.19
N GLY A 336 -24.61 0.18 -16.66
CA GLY A 336 -24.31 0.19 -15.21
C GLY A 336 -24.44 -1.15 -14.48
N ASN A 337 -24.74 -2.24 -15.17
CA ASN A 337 -25.01 -3.54 -14.54
C ASN A 337 -23.80 -4.47 -14.37
N PHE A 338 -22.59 -4.04 -14.76
CA PHE A 338 -21.34 -4.82 -14.60
C PHE A 338 -21.15 -5.36 -13.18
N ASN A 339 -21.39 -4.52 -12.16
CA ASN A 339 -21.27 -4.89 -10.76
C ASN A 339 -22.23 -6.03 -10.35
N ASN A 340 -23.40 -6.15 -10.98
CA ASN A 340 -24.34 -7.25 -10.72
C ASN A 340 -23.93 -8.55 -11.42
N LEU A 341 -23.26 -8.49 -12.58
CA LEU A 341 -22.66 -9.69 -13.19
C LEU A 341 -21.47 -10.18 -12.34
N TYR A 342 -20.61 -9.26 -11.90
CA TYR A 342 -19.46 -9.54 -11.04
C TYR A 342 -19.87 -10.19 -9.71
N ARG A 343 -20.75 -9.53 -8.94
CA ARG A 343 -21.26 -10.01 -7.64
C ARG A 343 -22.00 -11.36 -7.70
N ARG A 344 -22.43 -11.81 -8.88
CA ARG A 344 -23.11 -13.12 -9.09
C ARG A 344 -22.17 -14.28 -9.45
N ARG A 345 -20.91 -14.01 -9.83
CA ARG A 345 -19.97 -15.06 -10.30
C ARG A 345 -18.60 -15.05 -9.62
N VAL A 346 -18.18 -13.93 -9.04
CA VAL A 346 -17.02 -13.87 -8.16
C VAL A 346 -17.51 -13.80 -6.71
N LEU A 347 -17.37 -14.91 -5.99
CA LEU A 347 -17.72 -14.99 -4.57
C LEU A 347 -16.52 -14.51 -3.75
N LEU A 348 -16.61 -13.28 -3.21
CA LEU A 348 -15.67 -12.80 -2.21
C LEU A 348 -15.80 -13.64 -0.93
N PHE A 349 -14.68 -14.15 -0.42
CA PHE A 349 -14.67 -15.05 0.74
C PHE A 349 -14.80 -14.29 2.07
N VAL A 350 -15.99 -13.77 2.34
CA VAL A 350 -16.40 -13.26 3.66
C VAL A 350 -16.84 -14.43 4.54
N GLY A 351 -16.52 -14.38 5.83
CA GLY A 351 -16.81 -15.47 6.77
C GLY A 351 -18.29 -15.65 7.10
N GLN A 352 -18.85 -16.77 6.60
CA GLN A 352 -20.09 -17.43 7.05
C GLN A 352 -21.47 -16.79 6.76
N SER A 353 -22.37 -17.67 6.29
CA SER A 353 -23.84 -17.66 6.42
C SER A 353 -24.64 -16.41 6.05
N VAL A 354 -25.31 -16.46 4.89
CA VAL A 354 -26.44 -15.59 4.51
C VAL A 354 -27.61 -16.45 4.05
N SER A 355 -28.83 -16.13 4.48
CA SER A 355 -30.09 -16.65 3.89
C SER A 355 -30.72 -15.58 2.99
N ALA A 356 -31.21 -15.98 1.81
CA ALA A 356 -31.45 -15.06 0.68
C ALA A 356 -32.92 -14.68 0.43
N GLY A 357 -33.14 -13.57 -0.29
CA GLY A 357 -34.45 -13.12 -0.78
C GLY A 357 -34.36 -12.11 -1.93
N ALA A 358 -35.12 -12.39 -2.99
CA ALA A 358 -35.46 -11.63 -4.21
C ALA A 358 -35.53 -10.08 -4.08
N GLN A 359 -35.22 -9.26 -5.10
CA GLN A 359 -36.01 -9.00 -6.34
C GLN A 359 -37.45 -8.54 -6.02
N GLU A 360 -38.02 -7.50 -6.65
CA GLU A 360 -37.70 -6.81 -7.91
C GLU A 360 -38.40 -5.43 -7.98
N GLU A 361 -37.86 -4.44 -8.70
CA GLU A 361 -38.60 -3.46 -9.54
C GLU A 361 -37.66 -2.38 -10.12
N ASN A 362 -37.97 -1.91 -11.33
CA ASN A 362 -37.23 -0.84 -12.03
C ASN A 362 -38.09 -0.30 -13.19
N ASP A 363 -38.57 0.95 -13.11
CA ASP A 363 -38.76 1.77 -14.31
C ASP A 363 -38.97 3.28 -14.03
N SER A 364 -38.87 4.07 -15.10
CA SER A 364 -39.22 5.49 -15.23
C SER A 364 -38.39 6.54 -14.46
N PHE A 365 -37.50 7.22 -15.18
CA PHE A 365 -37.83 8.58 -15.61
C PHE A 365 -37.06 8.98 -16.86
N ARG A 366 -37.79 9.41 -17.91
CA ARG A 366 -37.21 9.78 -19.21
C ARG A 366 -37.96 10.98 -19.78
N SER A 367 -37.56 12.20 -19.41
CA SER A 367 -37.89 13.42 -20.15
C SER A 367 -37.08 14.62 -19.67
N MET A 368 -36.21 15.15 -20.53
CA MET A 368 -36.28 16.53 -21.05
C MET A 368 -35.06 16.76 -21.95
N CYS A 369 -35.30 17.08 -23.22
CA CYS A 369 -34.27 17.36 -24.22
C CYS A 369 -34.55 18.71 -24.89
N GLY A 370 -33.49 19.41 -25.30
CA GLY A 370 -33.54 20.62 -26.11
C GLY A 370 -33.15 21.91 -25.34
N ASN A 371 -32.36 22.82 -25.93
CA ASN A 371 -31.68 22.74 -27.23
C ASN A 371 -30.47 23.70 -27.30
N ASP A 372 -29.71 23.57 -28.39
CA ASP A 372 -28.72 24.52 -28.93
C ASP A 372 -27.40 24.78 -28.17
N MET A 373 -26.24 24.94 -28.85
CA MET A 373 -25.82 24.38 -30.16
C MET A 373 -24.29 24.40 -30.32
N ARG A 374 -23.74 23.34 -30.95
CA ARG A 374 -22.47 23.25 -31.74
C ARG A 374 -21.17 23.88 -31.18
N GLY A 375 -20.17 23.02 -30.96
CA GLY A 375 -18.76 23.39 -30.80
C GLY A 375 -17.84 22.16 -30.88
N GLY A 376 -17.71 21.57 -32.07
CA GLY A 376 -16.91 20.35 -32.28
C GLY A 376 -15.48 20.64 -32.73
N ALA A 377 -14.50 20.07 -32.04
CA ALA A 377 -13.11 19.95 -32.47
C ALA A 377 -12.75 18.46 -32.57
N SER A 378 -11.93 18.08 -33.55
CA SER A 378 -11.57 16.68 -33.80
C SER A 378 -10.36 16.22 -32.99
N GLN A 379 -10.14 14.90 -32.96
CA GLN A 379 -9.09 14.24 -32.19
C GLN A 379 -7.67 14.67 -32.62
N ASP A 380 -7.52 15.06 -33.88
CA ASP A 380 -6.27 15.48 -34.53
C ASP A 380 -5.65 16.73 -33.89
N SER A 381 -6.46 17.54 -33.19
CA SER A 381 -6.02 18.76 -32.51
C SER A 381 -5.14 18.52 -31.28
N CYS A 382 -4.99 17.26 -30.83
CA CYS A 382 -4.15 16.92 -29.68
C CYS A 382 -2.71 16.54 -30.11
N ASP A 383 -2.59 15.71 -31.14
CA ASP A 383 -1.30 15.14 -31.57
C ASP A 383 -0.39 16.20 -32.21
N ALA A 384 -0.94 17.10 -33.03
CA ALA A 384 -0.20 18.21 -33.65
C ALA A 384 0.42 19.19 -32.63
N ARG A 385 -0.04 19.17 -31.37
CA ARG A 385 0.52 20.00 -30.28
C ARG A 385 1.55 19.28 -29.42
N LEU A 386 1.88 18.03 -29.76
CA LEU A 386 2.99 17.26 -29.16
C LEU A 386 4.20 17.23 -30.09
N GLU A 387 4.01 17.14 -31.42
CA GLU A 387 5.12 17.11 -32.38
C GLU A 387 5.98 18.39 -32.34
N GLN A 388 5.38 19.56 -32.04
CA GLN A 388 6.11 20.84 -31.96
C GLN A 388 7.06 21.00 -30.75
N GLU A 389 7.09 20.07 -29.78
CA GLU A 389 8.04 20.09 -28.66
C GLU A 389 9.23 19.12 -28.82
N TYR A 390 9.33 18.38 -29.94
CA TYR A 390 10.36 17.33 -30.12
C TYR A 390 11.61 17.73 -30.93
N ASP A 391 11.58 18.79 -31.75
CA ASP A 391 12.67 19.15 -32.69
C ASP A 391 13.85 19.94 -32.07
N LEU A 392 14.02 19.94 -30.74
CA LEU A 392 15.01 20.76 -30.03
C LEU A 392 16.00 19.98 -29.14
N MET A 393 16.22 18.69 -29.39
CA MET A 393 17.12 17.84 -28.59
C MET A 393 17.99 16.86 -29.40
N ASP A 394 18.80 17.36 -30.33
CA ASP A 394 19.90 16.56 -30.94
C ASP A 394 21.09 17.46 -31.35
N THR A 395 22.14 17.50 -30.51
CA THR A 395 23.59 17.60 -30.84
C THR A 395 24.41 17.96 -29.58
N GLU A 396 25.36 17.13 -29.18
CA GLU A 396 26.80 17.47 -29.08
C GLU A 396 27.61 16.26 -28.55
N ASP A 397 28.90 16.21 -28.88
CA ASP A 397 29.70 14.98 -28.91
C ASP A 397 30.37 14.58 -27.57
N ILE A 398 30.65 13.28 -27.44
CA ILE A 398 31.38 12.70 -26.30
C ILE A 398 32.89 12.73 -26.58
N ALA A 399 33.59 13.67 -25.94
CA ALA A 399 35.03 13.54 -25.68
C ALA A 399 35.23 12.90 -24.30
N ALA A 400 35.93 11.76 -24.25
CA ALA A 400 36.34 11.13 -23.00
C ALA A 400 37.72 11.65 -22.58
N ASP A 401 37.90 11.89 -21.28
CA ASP A 401 39.21 12.13 -20.67
C ASP A 401 39.33 11.23 -19.43
N GLU A 402 40.46 10.54 -19.30
CA GLU A 402 40.74 9.60 -18.22
C GLU A 402 41.86 10.17 -17.34
N HIS A 403 41.59 10.42 -16.05
CA HIS A 403 42.48 10.02 -14.94
C HIS A 403 42.01 10.49 -13.55
N ALA A 404 42.59 9.85 -12.53
CA ALA A 404 42.72 10.29 -11.13
C ALA A 404 41.45 10.59 -10.30
N ASP A 405 41.05 9.60 -9.49
CA ASP A 405 41.17 9.75 -8.03
C ASP A 405 41.40 8.36 -7.39
N SER A 406 42.48 8.21 -6.62
CA SER A 406 42.92 6.92 -6.08
C SER A 406 43.74 7.03 -4.79
N GLN A 407 43.37 7.94 -3.87
CA GLN A 407 44.17 8.14 -2.64
C GLN A 407 43.41 8.46 -1.33
N THR A 408 42.08 8.44 -1.29
CA THR A 408 41.31 9.07 -0.18
C THR A 408 40.30 8.16 0.54
N GLU A 409 40.60 6.86 0.75
CA GLU A 409 39.67 5.90 1.42
C GLU A 409 40.21 5.16 2.66
N GLN A 410 41.39 5.50 3.20
CA GLN A 410 42.04 4.71 4.28
C GLN A 410 41.63 5.03 5.74
N LEU A 411 40.57 5.80 6.00
CA LEU A 411 40.25 6.33 7.35
C LEU A 411 39.01 5.72 8.02
N ALA A 412 38.71 4.45 7.75
CA ALA A 412 37.67 3.66 8.41
C ALA A 412 38.25 2.37 9.06
N LEU A 413 39.22 2.54 9.96
CA LEU A 413 39.85 1.43 10.68
C LEU A 413 38.92 0.82 11.75
N ALA A 414 38.34 -0.34 11.42
CA ALA A 414 37.75 -1.21 12.43
C ALA A 414 38.87 -1.75 13.34
N LEU A 415 38.69 -1.63 14.66
CA LEU A 415 39.67 -2.07 15.65
C LEU A 415 39.82 -3.60 15.62
N PRO A 416 41.03 -4.15 15.35
CA PRO A 416 41.24 -5.60 15.36
C PRO A 416 41.12 -6.17 16.79
N SER A 417 40.80 -7.47 16.89
CA SER A 417 40.72 -8.19 18.17
C SER A 417 42.05 -8.34 18.92
N ILE A 418 43.16 -7.92 18.30
CA ILE A 418 44.46 -7.69 18.95
C ILE A 418 44.94 -6.32 18.46
N LEU A 419 45.02 -5.33 19.36
CA LEU A 419 45.41 -3.96 19.02
C LEU A 419 46.93 -3.86 18.88
N SER A 420 47.43 -3.29 17.76
CA SER A 420 48.83 -2.83 17.70
C SER A 420 49.01 -1.58 18.57
N GLU A 421 50.24 -1.34 19.02
CA GLU A 421 50.56 -0.16 19.85
C GLU A 421 50.19 1.16 19.13
N ASP A 422 50.42 1.25 17.81
CA ASP A 422 50.02 2.41 17.00
C ASP A 422 48.49 2.60 16.97
N THR A 423 47.73 1.51 16.83
CA THR A 423 46.25 1.56 16.81
C THR A 423 45.72 1.99 18.18
N LEU A 424 46.32 1.45 19.25
CA LEU A 424 45.98 1.80 20.64
C LEU A 424 46.34 3.26 20.97
N ALA A 425 47.47 3.76 20.45
CA ALA A 425 47.88 5.15 20.59
C ALA A 425 46.94 6.10 19.84
N ALA A 426 46.59 5.78 18.59
CA ALA A 426 45.64 6.55 17.79
C ALA A 426 44.23 6.58 18.42
N ALA A 427 43.78 5.45 18.99
CA ALA A 427 42.54 5.39 19.75
C ALA A 427 42.58 6.33 20.98
N LYS A 428 43.65 6.29 21.78
CA LYS A 428 43.84 7.12 22.98
C LYS A 428 43.96 8.63 22.71
N GLN A 429 44.26 9.06 21.48
CA GLN A 429 44.18 10.48 21.11
C GLN A 429 42.73 10.99 21.09
N ARG A 430 41.72 10.11 20.93
CA ARG A 430 40.31 10.52 20.86
C ARG A 430 39.81 11.11 22.18
N ARG A 431 40.34 10.69 23.34
CA ARG A 431 40.16 11.34 24.65
C ARG A 431 40.54 12.83 24.69
N LEU A 432 41.40 13.30 23.79
CA LEU A 432 41.81 14.70 23.71
C LEU A 432 40.88 15.55 22.81
N THR A 433 39.84 14.96 22.23
CA THR A 433 38.83 15.70 21.46
C THR A 433 38.12 16.70 22.36
N PRO A 434 37.94 17.97 21.96
CA PRO A 434 37.15 18.94 22.71
C PRO A 434 35.77 18.40 23.07
N GLY A 435 35.45 18.40 24.37
CA GLY A 435 34.21 17.87 24.95
C GLY A 435 34.26 16.40 25.40
N ALA A 436 35.32 15.63 25.12
CA ALA A 436 35.38 14.20 25.45
C ALA A 436 35.25 13.89 26.94
N SER A 437 36.04 14.57 27.78
CA SER A 437 36.01 14.39 29.24
C SER A 437 34.73 14.88 29.90
N THR A 438 33.95 15.76 29.26
CA THR A 438 32.73 16.37 29.81
C THR A 438 31.44 15.83 29.19
N SER A 439 31.52 15.00 28.14
CA SER A 439 30.34 14.63 27.35
C SER A 439 29.32 13.80 28.14
N SER A 440 29.73 12.97 29.10
CA SER A 440 28.80 12.20 29.93
C SER A 440 28.02 13.12 30.87
N ASP A 441 28.74 13.92 31.67
CA ASP A 441 28.19 14.77 32.72
C ASP A 441 27.24 15.83 32.17
N ALA A 442 27.55 16.37 30.99
CA ALA A 442 26.71 17.36 30.33
C ALA A 442 25.38 16.74 29.81
N PHE A 443 25.43 15.52 29.26
CA PHE A 443 24.22 14.72 28.99
C PHE A 443 23.44 14.38 30.27
N ASP A 444 24.10 14.04 31.39
CA ASP A 444 23.39 13.75 32.66
C ASP A 444 22.66 15.00 33.20
N GLY A 445 23.33 16.15 33.22
CA GLY A 445 22.70 17.42 33.59
C GLY A 445 21.53 17.79 32.67
N PHE A 446 21.65 17.50 31.38
CA PHE A 446 20.57 17.68 30.41
C PHE A 446 19.39 16.74 30.65
N PHE A 447 19.63 15.45 30.88
CA PHE A 447 18.57 14.46 31.15
C PHE A 447 17.86 14.76 32.47
N ALA A 448 18.59 15.12 33.53
CA ALA A 448 18.01 15.55 34.81
C ALA A 448 17.11 16.78 34.65
N ALA A 449 17.56 17.80 33.92
CA ALA A 449 16.78 19.01 33.66
C ALA A 449 15.49 18.71 32.86
N THR A 450 15.58 17.91 31.79
CA THR A 450 14.39 17.53 31.00
C THR A 450 13.40 16.66 31.79
N SER A 451 13.87 15.74 32.64
CA SER A 451 12.96 14.98 33.52
C SER A 451 12.20 15.92 34.45
N ALA A 452 12.91 16.77 35.20
CA ALA A 452 12.29 17.68 36.16
C ALA A 452 11.24 18.61 35.51
N ALA A 453 11.52 19.08 34.29
CA ALA A 453 10.58 19.91 33.53
C ALA A 453 9.34 19.14 33.06
N TYR A 454 9.49 17.88 32.63
CA TYR A 454 8.35 17.00 32.35
C TYR A 454 7.51 16.76 33.62
N ASP A 455 8.16 16.44 34.74
CA ASP A 455 7.48 16.06 35.98
C ASP A 455 6.63 17.25 36.51
N VAL A 456 7.18 18.47 36.51
CA VAL A 456 6.44 19.72 36.82
C VAL A 456 5.29 19.98 35.83
N SER A 457 5.50 19.73 34.53
CA SER A 457 4.46 19.94 33.51
C SER A 457 3.25 19.01 33.73
N VAL A 458 3.51 17.74 34.07
CA VAL A 458 2.46 16.74 34.32
C VAL A 458 1.69 17.00 35.63
N GLU A 459 2.34 17.53 36.66
CA GLU A 459 1.67 17.93 37.90
C GLU A 459 0.66 19.07 37.69
N ALA A 460 0.91 20.00 36.76
CA ALA A 460 0.08 21.16 36.47
C ALA A 460 -1.21 20.88 35.65
N ARG A 461 -1.57 19.61 35.42
CA ARG A 461 -2.67 19.19 34.55
C ARG A 461 -4.08 19.66 35.02
N PRO A 462 -4.92 20.25 34.16
CA PRO A 462 -6.29 20.63 34.52
C PRO A 462 -7.21 19.42 34.77
N GLN A 463 -8.17 19.57 35.69
CA GLN A 463 -9.38 18.74 35.72
C GLN A 463 -10.41 19.26 34.71
N ALA A 464 -11.18 18.36 34.10
CA ALA A 464 -12.15 18.72 33.06
C ALA A 464 -13.41 19.41 33.63
N SER A 465 -13.92 20.41 32.92
CA SER A 465 -15.17 21.11 33.23
C SER A 465 -15.95 21.45 31.95
N GLU A 466 -17.28 21.32 31.97
CA GLU A 466 -18.17 21.54 30.82
C GLU A 466 -18.95 22.86 30.94
N GLU A 467 -18.90 23.78 29.96
CA GLU A 467 -20.02 24.70 29.67
C GLU A 467 -19.91 25.47 28.33
N ARG A 468 -21.07 25.72 27.68
CA ARG A 468 -21.38 26.75 26.63
C ARG A 468 -20.79 26.56 25.20
N ILE A 469 -21.42 27.01 24.09
CA ILE A 469 -22.80 27.49 23.77
C ILE A 469 -23.08 27.35 22.23
N ASN A 470 -24.34 27.49 21.80
CA ASN A 470 -24.88 27.72 20.43
C ASN A 470 -25.34 26.54 19.52
N GLY A 471 -26.66 26.53 19.23
CA GLY A 471 -27.16 26.81 17.88
C GLY A 471 -27.58 25.64 16.96
N SER A 472 -26.86 24.52 16.94
CA SER A 472 -26.97 23.52 15.85
C SER A 472 -27.80 22.26 16.21
N VAL A 473 -27.87 21.27 15.31
CA VAL A 473 -28.45 19.93 15.58
C VAL A 473 -27.84 19.28 16.83
N ARG A 474 -26.56 19.55 17.09
CA ARG A 474 -25.82 19.20 18.32
C ARG A 474 -26.54 19.67 19.58
N GLU A 475 -27.15 20.86 19.56
CA GLU A 475 -27.92 21.43 20.68
C GLU A 475 -29.30 20.79 20.83
N GLN A 476 -30.00 20.44 19.74
CA GLN A 476 -31.25 19.67 19.83
C GLN A 476 -30.99 18.29 20.46
N CYS A 477 -29.92 17.60 20.04
CA CYS A 477 -29.53 16.32 20.61
C CYS A 477 -29.12 16.47 22.09
N ARG A 478 -28.28 17.45 22.41
CA ARG A 478 -27.86 17.77 23.79
C ARG A 478 -29.04 18.05 24.71
N ARG A 479 -30.02 18.85 24.27
CA ARG A 479 -31.23 19.14 25.07
C ARG A 479 -32.07 17.91 25.33
N ILE A 480 -32.21 17.01 24.35
CA ILE A 480 -32.96 15.76 24.50
C ILE A 480 -32.20 14.78 25.43
N LEU A 481 -30.87 14.69 25.31
CA LEU A 481 -30.01 13.90 26.21
C LEU A 481 -30.06 14.42 27.66
N ALA A 482 -29.90 15.74 27.85
CA ALA A 482 -29.99 16.38 29.16
C ALA A 482 -31.38 16.25 29.79
N TYR A 483 -32.45 16.41 28.99
CA TYR A 483 -33.82 16.15 29.42
C TYR A 483 -33.98 14.69 29.89
N THR A 484 -33.50 13.73 29.10
CA THR A 484 -33.58 12.30 29.46
C THR A 484 -32.81 12.00 30.75
N ARG A 485 -31.61 12.55 30.90
CA ARG A 485 -30.77 12.41 32.10
C ARG A 485 -31.38 13.04 33.34
N ALA A 486 -32.11 14.15 33.20
CA ALA A 486 -32.84 14.78 34.31
C ALA A 486 -34.07 13.96 34.78
N HIS A 487 -34.78 13.30 33.87
CA HIS A 487 -35.99 12.53 34.20
C HIS A 487 -35.70 11.05 34.53
N GLN A 488 -34.52 10.54 34.16
CA GLN A 488 -34.07 9.17 34.43
C GLN A 488 -32.60 9.14 34.93
N PRO A 489 -32.26 9.80 36.06
CA PRO A 489 -30.87 9.95 36.53
C PRO A 489 -30.19 8.64 36.95
N ALA A 490 -30.95 7.55 37.14
CA ALA A 490 -30.44 6.21 37.47
C ALA A 490 -30.27 5.29 36.25
N TRP A 491 -30.23 5.85 35.03
CA TRP A 491 -29.97 5.10 33.79
C TRP A 491 -28.49 5.24 33.37
N PRO A 492 -27.84 4.17 32.89
CA PRO A 492 -26.52 4.26 32.27
C PRO A 492 -26.58 5.02 30.93
N GLU A 493 -25.45 5.54 30.46
CA GLU A 493 -25.40 6.44 29.29
C GLU A 493 -26.01 5.85 28.01
N ASP A 494 -25.87 4.55 27.75
CA ASP A 494 -26.50 3.90 26.60
C ASP A 494 -28.04 3.89 26.70
N MET A 495 -28.60 3.80 27.91
CA MET A 495 -30.05 3.95 28.15
C MET A 495 -30.49 5.42 28.06
N ILE A 496 -29.67 6.38 28.51
CA ILE A 496 -29.93 7.81 28.31
C ILE A 496 -29.99 8.12 26.81
N ARG A 497 -29.06 7.58 26.02
CA ARG A 497 -29.08 7.70 24.56
C ARG A 497 -30.26 6.98 23.93
N MET A 498 -30.65 5.80 24.43
CA MET A 498 -31.83 5.08 23.93
C MET A 498 -33.14 5.85 24.16
N GLY A 499 -33.34 6.40 25.37
CA GLY A 499 -34.49 7.26 25.67
C GLY A 499 -34.47 8.55 24.85
N ALA A 500 -33.30 9.16 24.67
CA ALA A 500 -33.12 10.34 23.83
C ALA A 500 -33.42 10.06 22.35
N ALA A 501 -33.02 8.91 21.83
CA ALA A 501 -33.32 8.48 20.46
C ALA A 501 -34.82 8.23 20.26
N ALA A 502 -35.49 7.60 21.24
CA ALA A 502 -36.95 7.44 21.22
C ALA A 502 -37.69 8.79 21.26
N ILE A 503 -37.21 9.75 22.08
CA ILE A 503 -37.73 11.13 22.11
C ILE A 503 -37.52 11.85 20.76
N LEU A 504 -36.38 11.66 20.10
CA LEU A 504 -36.14 12.26 18.78
C LEU A 504 -37.09 11.67 17.73
N VAL A 505 -37.14 10.33 17.62
CA VAL A 505 -37.91 9.63 16.59
C VAL A 505 -39.41 9.92 16.67
N TYR A 506 -40.04 9.92 17.85
CA TYR A 506 -41.49 10.17 17.93
C TYR A 506 -41.88 11.63 17.63
N ARG A 507 -40.92 12.57 17.75
CA ARG A 507 -41.06 14.00 17.45
C ARG A 507 -40.88 14.32 15.97
N THR A 508 -40.13 13.52 15.22
CA THR A 508 -39.97 13.71 13.78
C THR A 508 -41.31 13.49 13.07
N ARG A 509 -41.67 14.42 12.17
CA ARG A 509 -42.90 14.33 11.38
C ARG A 509 -42.65 13.48 10.15
N TYR A 510 -43.24 12.28 10.11
CA TYR A 510 -42.94 11.23 9.13
C TYR A 510 -43.21 11.59 7.65
N THR A 511 -43.98 12.65 7.37
CA THR A 511 -44.13 13.20 6.00
C THR A 511 -42.96 14.08 5.56
N ASP A 512 -42.17 14.56 6.52
CA ASP A 512 -41.17 15.62 6.37
C ASP A 512 -39.80 15.14 6.88
N LEU A 513 -39.49 13.84 6.68
CA LEU A 513 -38.36 13.17 7.33
C LEU A 513 -37.03 13.49 6.62
N PHE A 514 -36.49 14.68 6.91
CA PHE A 514 -35.29 15.22 6.29
C PHE A 514 -33.99 14.61 6.83
N VAL A 515 -32.94 14.70 6.01
CA VAL A 515 -31.52 14.41 6.32
C VAL A 515 -31.08 14.87 7.73
N ARG A 516 -31.52 16.06 8.16
CA ARG A 516 -31.21 16.65 9.47
C ARG A 516 -31.59 15.74 10.64
N ASP A 517 -32.74 15.08 10.55
CA ASP A 517 -33.28 14.25 11.63
C ASP A 517 -32.54 12.91 11.72
N PHE A 518 -32.06 12.37 10.58
CA PHE A 518 -31.09 11.26 10.56
C PHE A 518 -29.73 11.64 11.17
N VAL A 519 -29.20 12.82 10.84
CA VAL A 519 -27.96 13.33 11.44
C VAL A 519 -28.12 13.49 12.96
N GLY A 520 -29.29 13.96 13.42
CA GLY A 520 -29.62 14.00 14.85
C GLY A 520 -29.62 12.61 15.50
N LEU A 521 -30.19 11.59 14.85
CA LEU A 521 -30.21 10.22 15.36
C LEU A 521 -28.81 9.61 15.45
N ILE A 522 -28.00 9.75 14.38
CA ILE A 522 -26.59 9.30 14.37
C ILE A 522 -25.78 10.04 15.46
N TRP A 523 -26.03 11.34 15.67
CA TRP A 523 -25.36 12.12 16.70
C TRP A 523 -25.78 11.75 18.13
N ILE A 524 -27.01 11.29 18.36
CA ILE A 524 -27.41 10.73 19.67
C ILE A 524 -26.70 9.40 19.94
N ILE A 525 -26.49 8.57 18.92
CA ILE A 525 -25.87 7.24 19.06
C ILE A 525 -24.34 7.38 19.26
N GLU A 526 -23.63 7.84 18.23
CA GLU A 526 -22.17 7.87 18.16
C GLU A 526 -21.58 9.29 18.35
N GLY A 527 -22.40 10.35 18.24
CA GLY A 527 -21.93 11.73 18.36
C GLY A 527 -21.34 12.04 19.74
N GLU A 528 -20.21 12.75 19.74
CA GLU A 528 -19.39 13.07 20.92
C GLU A 528 -18.80 11.82 21.64
N ARG A 529 -18.98 10.60 21.10
CA ARG A 529 -18.32 9.36 21.57
C ARG A 529 -17.36 8.78 20.54
N PHE A 530 -17.81 8.67 19.29
CA PHE A 530 -17.16 7.92 18.22
C PHE A 530 -17.18 8.62 16.84
N ILE A 531 -17.89 9.74 16.70
CA ILE A 531 -18.00 10.52 15.46
C ILE A 531 -17.99 12.03 15.77
N ARG A 532 -17.29 12.83 14.94
CA ARG A 532 -17.31 14.31 14.96
C ARG A 532 -17.46 14.89 13.55
N ALA A 533 -17.80 16.18 13.45
CA ALA A 533 -17.95 16.90 12.19
C ALA A 533 -17.25 18.26 12.19
N HIS A 534 -16.68 18.66 11.04
CA HIS A 534 -16.08 19.97 10.77
C HIS A 534 -16.35 20.38 9.33
N ALA A 535 -16.72 21.65 9.08
CA ALA A 535 -16.89 22.19 7.71
C ALA A 535 -17.77 21.33 6.76
N GLY A 536 -18.81 20.67 7.29
CA GLY A 536 -19.69 19.74 6.56
C GLY A 536 -19.13 18.32 6.37
N VAL A 537 -17.90 18.04 6.80
CA VAL A 537 -17.22 16.74 6.73
C VAL A 537 -17.37 15.97 8.03
N CYS A 538 -17.57 14.64 7.92
CA CYS A 538 -17.67 13.70 9.03
C CYS A 538 -16.35 12.94 9.26
N TYR A 539 -16.00 12.68 10.52
CA TYR A 539 -14.75 12.04 10.94
C TYR A 539 -15.04 10.91 11.95
N PRO A 540 -14.64 9.65 11.67
CA PRO A 540 -14.73 8.56 12.62
C PRO A 540 -13.58 8.61 13.64
N TYR A 541 -13.86 8.08 14.84
CA TYR A 541 -12.93 7.96 15.97
C TYR A 541 -12.42 6.53 16.09
N HIS A 542 -11.12 6.37 16.38
CA HIS A 542 -10.54 5.09 16.80
C HIS A 542 -10.57 4.97 18.33
N ASP A 543 -10.66 3.74 18.86
CA ASP A 543 -10.85 3.49 20.30
C ASP A 543 -9.68 3.99 21.19
N ASP A 544 -8.55 4.43 20.60
CA ASP A 544 -7.40 5.09 21.26
C ASP A 544 -7.34 6.62 21.05
N GLY A 545 -8.51 7.28 21.00
CA GLY A 545 -8.65 8.71 21.33
C GLY A 545 -8.64 9.71 20.19
N ALA A 546 -8.50 9.28 18.93
CA ALA A 546 -8.23 10.18 17.80
C ALA A 546 -9.16 9.97 16.59
N PHE A 547 -9.29 11.02 15.77
CA PHE A 547 -10.05 11.00 14.51
C PHE A 547 -9.14 10.76 13.30
N GLU A 548 -9.63 10.05 12.28
CA GLU A 548 -8.88 9.79 11.04
C GLU A 548 -8.92 10.99 10.08
N VAL A 549 -7.77 11.45 9.56
CA VAL A 549 -7.65 12.62 8.65
C VAL A 549 -6.70 12.31 7.48
N GLU A 550 -7.16 12.53 6.23
CA GLU A 550 -6.28 12.52 5.04
C GLU A 550 -5.63 13.91 4.87
N TYR A 551 -4.39 14.07 5.35
CA TYR A 551 -3.73 15.39 5.40
C TYR A 551 -3.31 15.89 4.01
N VAL A 552 -4.13 16.75 3.39
CA VAL A 552 -3.89 17.35 2.07
C VAL A 552 -4.04 18.88 2.17
N VAL A 553 -2.91 19.58 2.30
CA VAL A 553 -2.88 21.05 2.31
C VAL A 553 -2.83 21.57 0.87
N SER A 554 -4.00 21.92 0.32
CA SER A 554 -4.11 22.71 -0.91
C SER A 554 -4.05 24.21 -0.61
N ALA A 555 -3.61 25.02 -1.58
CA ALA A 555 -3.52 26.48 -1.46
C ALA A 555 -4.89 27.19 -1.29
N THR A 556 -6.00 26.48 -1.53
CA THR A 556 -7.35 26.83 -1.07
C THR A 556 -7.78 25.83 0.00
N ALA A 557 -8.23 26.34 1.16
CA ALA A 557 -8.46 25.55 2.37
C ALA A 557 -9.58 24.50 2.19
N ALA A 558 -9.18 23.26 1.94
CA ALA A 558 -10.06 22.10 1.84
C ALA A 558 -9.30 20.82 2.21
N ILE A 559 -9.24 20.52 3.51
CA ILE A 559 -8.89 19.16 3.98
C ILE A 559 -9.88 18.19 3.35
N GLN A 560 -9.38 17.14 2.70
CA GLN A 560 -10.28 16.17 2.06
C GLN A 560 -10.89 15.25 3.12
N ALA A 561 -12.19 14.98 2.96
CA ALA A 561 -12.95 14.14 3.85
C ALA A 561 -12.38 12.72 3.96
N TYR A 562 -12.71 12.06 5.07
CA TYR A 562 -12.61 10.62 5.17
C TYR A 562 -13.36 9.94 4.02
N LYS A 563 -12.69 9.03 3.29
CA LYS A 563 -13.23 8.28 2.15
C LYS A 563 -13.13 6.77 2.37
N GLY A 564 -13.22 6.35 3.63
CA GLY A 564 -13.34 4.94 4.00
C GLY A 564 -14.79 4.57 4.34
N VAL A 565 -15.05 3.27 4.39
CA VAL A 565 -16.19 2.75 5.15
C VAL A 565 -15.89 2.95 6.64
N PRO A 566 -16.84 3.43 7.47
CA PRO A 566 -16.61 3.57 8.91
C PRO A 566 -16.14 2.25 9.55
N PRO A 567 -15.30 2.27 10.61
CA PRO A 567 -14.81 1.06 11.27
C PRO A 567 -15.92 0.05 11.59
N GLU A 568 -15.63 -1.25 11.47
CA GLU A 568 -16.62 -2.32 11.66
C GLU A 568 -17.27 -2.25 13.05
N SER A 569 -16.53 -1.84 14.08
CA SER A 569 -17.04 -1.57 15.43
C SER A 569 -18.11 -0.47 15.44
N THR A 570 -17.86 0.65 14.75
CA THR A 570 -18.82 1.76 14.57
C THR A 570 -20.07 1.31 13.81
N PHE A 571 -19.93 0.55 12.73
CA PHE A 571 -21.07 -0.02 11.99
C PHE A 571 -21.88 -0.98 12.87
N TYR A 572 -21.22 -1.86 13.61
CA TYR A 572 -21.86 -2.81 14.53
C TYR A 572 -22.61 -2.11 15.68
N ARG A 573 -22.02 -1.07 16.30
CA ARG A 573 -22.67 -0.26 17.34
C ARG A 573 -23.94 0.41 16.81
N ILE A 574 -23.86 1.12 15.68
CA ILE A 574 -25.00 1.78 15.04
C ILE A 574 -26.11 0.76 14.72
N LYS A 575 -25.77 -0.36 14.06
CA LYS A 575 -26.73 -1.40 13.70
C LYS A 575 -27.47 -1.97 14.92
N THR A 576 -26.71 -2.35 15.95
CA THR A 576 -27.25 -2.98 17.17
C THR A 576 -28.09 -1.99 17.98
N PHE A 577 -27.69 -0.71 18.05
CA PHE A 577 -28.49 0.32 18.70
C PHE A 577 -29.84 0.53 18.01
N LEU A 578 -29.85 0.60 16.66
CA LEU A 578 -31.07 0.87 15.90
C LEU A 578 -32.06 -0.30 15.94
N LEU A 579 -31.58 -1.55 15.98
CA LEU A 579 -32.42 -2.73 16.23
C LEU A 579 -33.07 -2.69 17.62
N ARG A 580 -32.32 -2.35 18.66
CA ARG A 580 -32.85 -2.16 20.03
C ARG A 580 -33.91 -1.07 20.09
N LEU A 581 -33.68 0.05 19.40
CA LEU A 581 -34.63 1.16 19.34
C LEU A 581 -35.95 0.76 18.67
N GLU A 582 -35.89 0.01 17.56
CA GLU A 582 -37.07 -0.55 16.91
C GLU A 582 -37.84 -1.50 17.85
N GLY A 583 -37.13 -2.47 18.45
CA GLY A 583 -37.70 -3.45 19.37
C GLY A 583 -38.37 -2.83 20.60
N ILE A 584 -37.78 -1.76 21.15
CA ILE A 584 -38.39 -1.00 22.25
C ILE A 584 -39.74 -0.41 21.83
N PHE A 585 -39.88 0.15 20.62
CA PHE A 585 -41.18 0.61 20.13
C PHE A 585 -42.17 -0.52 19.81
N ARG A 586 -41.71 -1.75 19.57
CA ARG A 586 -42.57 -2.95 19.45
C ARG A 586 -43.10 -3.44 20.80
N LEU A 587 -42.29 -3.31 21.86
CA LEU A 587 -42.63 -3.72 23.22
C LEU A 587 -43.56 -2.72 23.96
N MET A 588 -43.61 -1.45 23.54
CA MET A 588 -44.48 -0.43 24.14
C MET A 588 -45.98 -0.74 24.00
N SER A 589 -46.75 -0.51 25.07
CA SER A 589 -48.20 -0.64 25.03
C SER A 589 -48.84 0.30 24.01
N PRO A 590 -49.88 -0.13 23.27
CA PRO A 590 -50.72 0.77 22.46
C PRO A 590 -51.31 1.97 23.25
N SER A 591 -51.41 1.87 24.58
CA SER A 591 -51.88 2.94 25.48
C SER A 591 -50.79 3.94 25.89
N THR A 592 -49.54 3.81 25.42
CA THR A 592 -48.42 4.70 25.78
C THR A 592 -48.78 6.15 25.43
N SER A 593 -48.66 7.08 26.39
CA SER A 593 -48.94 8.49 26.11
C SER A 593 -47.88 9.08 25.17
N ARG A 594 -48.31 9.81 24.14
CA ARG A 594 -47.43 10.37 23.10
C ARG A 594 -46.72 11.65 23.57
N SER A 595 -45.88 11.52 24.59
CA SER A 595 -45.09 12.59 25.21
C SER A 595 -43.71 12.09 25.64
N ASP A 596 -42.71 12.98 25.75
CA ASP A 596 -41.37 12.64 26.27
C ASP A 596 -41.45 11.82 27.58
N GLN A 597 -42.18 12.35 28.57
CA GLN A 597 -42.32 11.71 29.86
C GLN A 597 -43.06 10.38 29.75
N GLY A 598 -44.07 10.26 28.88
CA GLY A 598 -44.77 9.01 28.60
C GLY A 598 -43.82 7.93 28.10
N ILE A 599 -42.99 8.26 27.10
CA ILE A 599 -42.01 7.36 26.49
C ILE A 599 -40.95 6.93 27.51
N LEU A 600 -40.37 7.87 28.27
CA LEU A 600 -39.39 7.53 29.30
C LEU A 600 -39.99 6.70 30.44
N THR A 601 -41.27 6.90 30.76
CA THR A 601 -41.99 6.12 31.79
C THR A 601 -42.28 4.70 31.29
N GLU A 602 -42.74 4.54 30.05
CA GLU A 602 -42.99 3.23 29.42
C GLU A 602 -41.69 2.42 29.32
N ILE A 603 -40.59 3.03 28.84
CA ILE A 603 -39.27 2.38 28.78
C ILE A 603 -38.78 1.97 30.19
N ALA A 604 -39.04 2.78 31.22
CA ALA A 604 -38.73 2.39 32.60
C ALA A 604 -39.57 1.20 33.08
N GLN A 605 -40.87 1.17 32.77
CA GLN A 605 -41.77 0.07 33.13
C GLN A 605 -41.42 -1.23 32.39
N LEU A 606 -41.12 -1.17 31.09
CA LEU A 606 -40.66 -2.33 30.31
C LEU A 606 -39.35 -2.88 30.86
N ARG A 607 -38.36 -2.02 31.15
CA ARG A 607 -37.07 -2.44 31.75
C ARG A 607 -37.24 -3.18 33.08
N LEU A 608 -38.25 -2.84 33.88
CA LEU A 608 -38.53 -3.49 35.17
C LEU A 608 -39.15 -4.90 35.04
N GLN A 609 -39.52 -5.34 33.84
CA GLN A 609 -40.04 -6.69 33.59
C GLN A 609 -38.94 -7.74 33.40
N TYR A 610 -37.67 -7.32 33.32
CA TYR A 610 -36.50 -8.17 33.07
C TYR A 610 -35.50 -8.09 34.23
N ASN A 611 -34.74 -9.17 34.49
CA ASN A 611 -33.88 -9.25 35.69
C ASN A 611 -32.67 -8.31 35.60
N ASN A 612 -32.25 -7.94 34.37
CA ASN A 612 -31.14 -7.05 34.12
C ASN A 612 -31.26 -6.35 32.75
N LEU A 613 -30.43 -5.33 32.54
CA LEU A 613 -30.41 -4.54 31.32
C LEU A 613 -30.06 -5.36 30.06
N LYS A 614 -29.26 -6.43 30.18
CA LYS A 614 -28.87 -7.26 29.04
C LYS A 614 -30.06 -8.07 28.52
N GLU A 615 -30.86 -8.65 29.41
CA GLU A 615 -32.10 -9.36 29.05
C GLU A 615 -33.11 -8.43 28.37
N PHE A 616 -33.33 -7.22 28.91
CA PHE A 616 -34.23 -6.23 28.29
C PHE A 616 -33.79 -5.84 26.86
N LEU A 617 -32.50 -5.56 26.66
CA LEU A 617 -31.99 -5.17 25.35
C LEU A 617 -31.97 -6.34 24.34
N LEU A 618 -31.73 -7.57 24.79
CA LEU A 618 -31.84 -8.76 23.95
C LEU A 618 -33.29 -9.03 23.55
N ALA A 619 -34.26 -8.90 24.47
CA ALA A 619 -35.68 -9.04 24.14
C ALA A 619 -36.15 -8.01 23.10
N ALA A 620 -35.60 -6.78 23.13
CA ALA A 620 -35.83 -5.79 22.09
C ALA A 620 -35.19 -6.20 20.74
N GLU A 621 -33.95 -6.70 20.73
CA GLU A 621 -33.32 -7.23 19.50
C GLU A 621 -34.14 -8.39 18.90
N ASP A 622 -34.62 -9.32 19.74
CA ASP A 622 -35.41 -10.48 19.31
C ASP A 622 -36.78 -10.07 18.72
N GLU A 623 -37.51 -9.12 19.31
CA GLU A 623 -38.79 -8.63 18.77
C GLU A 623 -38.62 -7.88 17.42
N ALA A 624 -37.53 -7.14 17.26
CA ALA A 624 -37.18 -6.54 15.97
C ALA A 624 -36.88 -7.62 14.91
N MET A 625 -36.07 -8.63 15.26
CA MET A 625 -35.72 -9.72 14.34
C MET A 625 -36.89 -10.66 14.01
N ALA A 626 -37.78 -10.94 14.96
CA ALA A 626 -38.96 -11.79 14.77
C ALA A 626 -39.98 -11.20 13.77
N SER A 627 -39.97 -9.88 13.60
CA SER A 627 -40.93 -9.09 12.82
C SER A 627 -40.63 -9.01 11.30
N GLY A 628 -39.66 -9.78 10.80
CA GLY A 628 -39.16 -9.68 9.42
C GLY A 628 -40.22 -9.89 8.31
N PRO A 629 -40.04 -9.25 7.13
CA PRO A 629 -41.10 -9.09 6.11
C PRO A 629 -41.61 -10.40 5.48
N GLY A 630 -40.90 -11.51 5.61
CA GLY A 630 -41.33 -12.81 5.09
C GLY A 630 -42.51 -13.45 5.83
N ARG A 631 -42.78 -13.09 7.09
CA ARG A 631 -43.69 -13.89 7.95
C ARG A 631 -45.17 -13.51 7.89
N GLN A 632 -45.51 -12.30 7.45
CA GLN A 632 -46.93 -11.87 7.35
C GLN A 632 -47.75 -12.70 6.32
N ARG A 633 -47.11 -13.42 5.39
CA ARG A 633 -47.77 -14.32 4.43
C ARG A 633 -47.92 -15.78 4.91
N ALA A 634 -47.38 -16.17 6.06
CA ALA A 634 -47.31 -17.56 6.52
C ALA A 634 -47.93 -17.75 7.92
N GLY A 635 -49.24 -17.51 8.05
CA GLY A 635 -49.94 -17.74 9.33
C GLY A 635 -51.45 -17.49 9.37
N ARG A 636 -52.01 -16.60 8.54
CA ARG A 636 -53.45 -16.32 8.56
C ARG A 636 -54.25 -17.40 7.82
N ARG A 637 -54.85 -18.33 8.56
CA ARG A 637 -56.10 -18.98 8.12
C ARG A 637 -57.20 -17.92 8.10
N ALA A 638 -58.10 -17.97 7.12
CA ALA A 638 -59.25 -17.07 7.08
C ALA A 638 -60.23 -17.40 8.22
N GLY A 639 -60.77 -16.37 8.88
CA GLY A 639 -61.77 -16.53 9.93
C GLY A 639 -61.37 -16.04 11.33
N ASP A 640 -60.73 -14.87 11.45
CA ASP A 640 -60.85 -14.04 12.65
C ASP A 640 -60.57 -12.56 12.31
N GLU A 641 -61.62 -11.76 12.16
CA GLU A 641 -61.51 -10.31 11.87
C GLU A 641 -61.54 -9.49 13.16
N GLY A 642 -60.54 -9.72 14.01
CA GLY A 642 -60.20 -8.80 15.10
C GLY A 642 -59.39 -7.63 14.57
N GLU A 643 -59.94 -6.41 14.63
CA GLU A 643 -59.16 -5.18 14.42
C GLU A 643 -58.12 -5.03 15.55
N ALA A 644 -56.92 -5.55 15.32
CA ALA A 644 -55.77 -5.30 16.18
C ALA A 644 -55.47 -3.79 16.15
N SER A 645 -55.81 -3.09 17.23
CA SER A 645 -55.57 -1.66 17.37
C SER A 645 -54.06 -1.39 17.45
N HIS A 646 -53.44 -1.21 16.28
CA HIS A 646 -52.03 -0.85 16.14
C HIS A 646 -51.82 0.58 16.63
N GLY A 647 -51.57 0.70 17.94
CA GLY A 647 -51.22 1.97 18.58
C GLY A 647 -49.99 2.62 17.95
N TRP A 648 -49.84 3.92 18.18
CA TRP A 648 -48.78 4.71 17.55
C TRP A 648 -47.34 4.17 17.75
N PRO A 649 -46.95 3.46 18.85
CA PRO A 649 -45.61 2.88 18.96
C PRO A 649 -45.34 1.77 17.92
N ALA A 650 -46.32 0.88 17.68
CA ALA A 650 -46.20 -0.19 16.69
C ALA A 650 -46.04 0.37 15.27
N TRP A 651 -46.77 1.45 14.94
CA TRP A 651 -46.59 2.15 13.68
C TRP A 651 -45.22 2.84 13.57
N THR A 652 -44.72 3.44 14.65
CA THR A 652 -43.35 3.98 14.72
C THR A 652 -42.28 2.89 14.49
N ALA A 653 -42.44 1.70 15.08
CA ALA A 653 -41.55 0.56 14.84
C ALA A 653 -41.59 0.07 13.38
N GLU A 654 -42.78 0.00 12.77
CA GLU A 654 -42.92 -0.33 11.35
C GLU A 654 -42.26 0.70 10.42
N MET A 655 -42.30 2.00 10.77
CA MET A 655 -41.61 3.02 10.01
C MET A 655 -40.09 2.91 10.18
N LEU A 656 -39.59 2.67 11.40
CA LEU A 656 -38.18 2.40 11.65
C LEU A 656 -37.69 1.22 10.78
N ALA A 657 -38.33 0.06 10.83
CA ALA A 657 -37.93 -1.12 10.03
C ALA A 657 -37.77 -0.82 8.53
N LYS A 658 -38.66 0.01 7.96
CA LYS A 658 -38.65 0.40 6.54
C LYS A 658 -37.57 1.44 6.20
N ILE A 659 -37.17 2.27 7.17
CA ILE A 659 -36.19 3.35 7.03
C ILE A 659 -34.76 2.88 7.34
N LEU A 660 -34.60 1.91 8.25
CA LEU A 660 -33.29 1.44 8.72
C LEU A 660 -32.50 0.65 7.67
N ALA A 661 -33.18 -0.13 6.81
CA ALA A 661 -32.49 -0.92 5.78
C ALA A 661 -31.84 -0.05 4.68
N PRO A 662 -32.53 0.98 4.13
CA PRO A 662 -31.88 2.01 3.29
C PRO A 662 -30.74 2.73 4.01
N LEU A 663 -30.91 3.16 5.26
CA LEU A 663 -29.88 3.89 5.99
C LEU A 663 -28.60 3.05 6.21
N GLN A 664 -28.73 1.75 6.51
CA GLN A 664 -27.58 0.83 6.61
C GLN A 664 -26.85 0.65 5.27
N LYS A 665 -27.57 0.72 4.14
CA LYS A 665 -26.98 0.67 2.79
C LYS A 665 -26.28 1.99 2.44
N ASP A 666 -26.88 3.13 2.76
CA ASP A 666 -26.34 4.45 2.41
C ASP A 666 -25.14 4.85 3.31
N LEU A 667 -25.02 4.27 4.51
CA LEU A 667 -23.82 4.30 5.35
C LEU A 667 -22.65 3.46 4.79
N LEU A 668 -22.91 2.54 3.87
CA LEU A 668 -21.93 1.67 3.22
C LEU A 668 -21.59 2.14 1.78
N ASP A 669 -22.16 3.25 1.30
CA ASP A 669 -21.79 3.89 0.04
C ASP A 669 -20.90 5.12 0.33
N GLU A 670 -19.69 5.10 -0.24
CA GLU A 670 -18.64 6.12 -0.10
C GLU A 670 -19.10 7.55 -0.49
N ARG A 671 -20.21 7.70 -1.20
CA ARG A 671 -20.71 9.00 -1.70
C ARG A 671 -21.73 9.67 -0.79
N THR A 672 -22.39 8.94 0.09
CA THR A 672 -23.51 9.44 0.91
C THR A 672 -23.11 9.82 2.34
N SER A 673 -22.14 9.11 2.94
CA SER A 673 -21.71 9.31 4.34
C SER A 673 -21.14 10.70 4.67
N VAL A 674 -20.76 11.49 3.65
CA VAL A 674 -20.05 12.78 3.79
C VAL A 674 -20.91 14.00 3.43
N ARG A 675 -22.14 13.84 2.90
CA ARG A 675 -22.95 14.96 2.35
C ARG A 675 -24.15 15.41 3.17
N THR A 676 -24.37 14.81 4.33
CA THR A 676 -25.61 14.99 5.12
C THR A 676 -25.53 16.06 6.20
N ILE A 677 -24.33 16.50 6.57
CA ILE A 677 -24.12 17.51 7.61
C ILE A 677 -24.05 18.89 6.95
N PRO A 678 -24.88 19.88 7.34
CA PRO A 678 -24.77 21.23 6.80
C PRO A 678 -23.37 21.83 7.04
N PRO A 679 -22.85 22.65 6.13
CA PRO A 679 -21.62 23.39 6.39
C PRO A 679 -21.80 24.24 7.65
N VAL A 680 -20.86 24.10 8.58
CA VAL A 680 -20.73 24.96 9.75
C VAL A 680 -19.60 25.93 9.44
N ASP A 681 -19.90 27.22 9.41
CA ASP A 681 -18.98 28.30 9.03
C ASP A 681 -17.95 28.63 10.13
N ASP A 682 -17.31 27.61 10.71
CA ASP A 682 -16.13 27.76 11.55
C ASP A 682 -14.88 27.85 10.66
N ILE A 683 -14.17 28.98 10.76
CA ILE A 683 -12.95 29.24 9.99
C ILE A 683 -11.84 28.28 10.44
N PHE A 684 -11.24 27.57 9.48
CA PHE A 684 -10.12 26.67 9.73
C PHE A 684 -8.94 27.41 10.39
N SER A 685 -8.78 27.18 11.70
CA SER A 685 -7.81 27.85 12.56
C SER A 685 -7.04 26.82 13.38
N SER A 686 -6.29 25.95 12.68
CA SER A 686 -5.42 24.94 13.30
C SER A 686 -4.54 25.57 14.37
N ARG A 687 -4.59 25.04 15.59
CA ARG A 687 -3.72 25.48 16.68
C ARG A 687 -2.41 24.70 16.66
N SER A 688 -1.35 25.32 17.17
CA SER A 688 -0.07 24.66 17.35
C SER A 688 -0.15 23.70 18.54
N GLY A 689 0.07 22.41 18.32
CA GLY A 689 -0.07 21.40 19.36
C GLY A 689 -0.16 19.96 18.85
N CYS A 690 0.01 19.02 19.77
CA CYS A 690 -0.05 17.58 19.53
C CYS A 690 -1.11 16.92 20.44
N ALA A 691 -1.92 16.02 19.89
CA ALA A 691 -2.78 15.13 20.65
C ALA A 691 -2.05 13.80 20.90
N TYR A 692 -1.84 13.47 22.16
CA TYR A 692 -1.42 12.14 22.63
C TYR A 692 -2.66 11.29 22.94
N SER A 693 -2.52 10.01 23.28
CA SER A 693 -3.68 9.14 23.54
C SER A 693 -4.42 9.41 24.86
N ASP A 694 -3.93 10.36 25.67
CA ASP A 694 -4.38 10.67 27.04
C ASP A 694 -4.58 12.18 27.28
N TYR A 695 -3.65 13.01 26.82
CA TYR A 695 -3.65 14.47 26.96
C TYR A 695 -3.36 15.16 25.63
N SER A 696 -3.62 16.46 25.56
CA SER A 696 -3.22 17.31 24.44
C SER A 696 -2.22 18.36 24.91
N VAL A 697 -1.18 18.57 24.13
CA VAL A 697 -0.20 19.65 24.32
C VAL A 697 -0.58 20.80 23.39
N LEU A 698 -0.79 21.99 23.95
CA LEU A 698 -0.83 23.25 23.20
C LEU A 698 0.54 23.92 23.28
N TYR A 699 1.05 24.41 22.15
CA TYR A 699 2.30 25.17 22.10
C TYR A 699 2.06 26.67 22.05
N ASP A 700 3.01 27.42 22.64
CA ASP A 700 3.14 28.88 22.56
C ASP A 700 1.81 29.62 22.85
N VAL A 701 1.13 29.21 23.92
CA VAL A 701 -0.20 29.71 24.34
C VAL A 701 -0.13 31.16 24.84
N SER A 702 1.03 31.58 25.36
CA SER A 702 1.39 32.98 25.58
C SER A 702 2.90 33.16 25.47
N GLU A 703 3.37 34.41 25.48
CA GLU A 703 4.82 34.75 25.44
C GLU A 703 5.63 34.08 26.56
N ASN A 704 5.00 33.73 27.69
CA ASN A 704 5.62 33.09 28.84
C ASN A 704 5.19 31.61 29.05
N GLU A 705 4.40 31.05 28.13
CA GLU A 705 3.81 29.70 28.28
C GLU A 705 3.93 28.92 26.97
N HIS A 706 5.09 28.29 26.78
CA HIS A 706 5.46 27.59 25.55
C HIS A 706 4.82 26.20 25.40
N VAL A 707 4.36 25.61 26.51
CA VAL A 707 3.76 24.28 26.61
C VAL A 707 2.64 24.34 27.65
N ARG A 708 1.42 23.97 27.26
CA ARG A 708 0.29 23.75 28.18
C ARG A 708 -0.30 22.36 27.97
N LEU A 709 -0.39 21.56 29.03
CA LEU A 709 -1.23 20.37 29.05
C LEU A 709 -2.70 20.78 29.21
N VAL A 710 -3.54 20.27 28.32
CA VAL A 710 -5.00 20.36 28.41
C VAL A 710 -5.59 18.94 28.24
N PRO A 711 -6.78 18.65 28.77
CA PRO A 711 -7.46 17.38 28.53
C PRO A 711 -7.54 17.07 27.03
N ALA A 712 -7.50 15.79 26.66
CA ALA A 712 -7.75 15.34 25.29
C ALA A 712 -9.16 15.77 24.86
N SER A 713 -9.23 16.92 24.19
CA SER A 713 -10.46 17.63 23.87
C SER A 713 -10.45 17.99 22.39
N PRO A 714 -11.46 17.56 21.62
CA PRO A 714 -11.55 17.94 20.20
C PRO A 714 -11.67 19.47 19.99
N GLU A 715 -12.11 20.23 20.99
CA GLU A 715 -12.14 21.69 21.02
C GLU A 715 -10.75 22.35 21.08
N ASN A 716 -9.67 21.57 21.29
CA ASN A 716 -8.28 22.04 21.21
C ASN A 716 -7.83 22.38 19.76
N ASN A 717 -8.55 21.87 18.75
CA ASN A 717 -8.30 22.06 17.31
C ASN A 717 -6.87 21.70 16.85
N LEU A 718 -6.42 20.49 17.20
CA LEU A 718 -5.11 19.93 16.90
C LEU A 718 -5.19 18.84 15.83
N TYR A 719 -4.15 18.74 15.00
CA TYR A 719 -4.11 17.84 13.84
C TYR A 719 -2.90 16.89 13.80
N ILE A 720 -1.95 17.02 14.74
CA ILE A 720 -0.84 16.07 14.91
C ILE A 720 -1.23 15.06 16.00
N ARG A 721 -1.29 13.76 15.65
CA ARG A 721 -1.54 12.65 16.59
C ARG A 721 -0.24 11.93 16.91
N ILE A 722 0.10 11.80 18.18
CA ILE A 722 1.12 10.84 18.65
C ILE A 722 0.37 9.64 19.25
N PRO A 723 0.57 8.40 18.75
CA PRO A 723 -0.29 7.25 19.08
C PRO A 723 0.04 6.58 20.43
N TYR A 724 0.61 7.34 21.36
CA TYR A 724 1.11 6.90 22.66
C TYR A 724 0.64 7.88 23.75
N PRO A 725 0.52 7.45 25.01
CA PRO A 725 0.25 8.37 26.11
C PRO A 725 1.48 9.25 26.39
N LEU A 726 1.25 10.41 26.98
CA LEU A 726 2.30 11.31 27.48
C LEU A 726 2.51 11.14 28.99
N VAL A 727 1.43 10.93 29.74
CA VAL A 727 1.40 10.81 31.19
C VAL A 727 1.41 9.33 31.58
N MET A 728 2.55 8.86 32.10
CA MET A 728 2.70 7.48 32.53
C MET A 728 2.04 7.26 33.91
N PRO A 729 1.33 6.14 34.12
CA PRO A 729 0.60 5.90 35.36
C PRO A 729 1.53 5.47 36.50
N LEU A 730 1.82 6.40 37.42
CA LEU A 730 2.61 6.20 38.66
C LEU A 730 4.10 5.84 38.40
N PRO A 731 4.98 5.85 39.42
CA PRO A 731 6.39 5.50 39.25
C PRO A 731 6.57 4.03 38.83
N ASP A 732 6.74 3.82 37.53
CA ASP A 732 7.06 2.53 36.94
C ASP A 732 8.60 2.29 36.92
N PRO A 733 9.11 1.27 37.63
CA PRO A 733 10.54 0.93 37.59
C PRO A 733 10.99 0.41 36.22
N VAL A 734 10.09 -0.10 35.37
CA VAL A 734 10.42 -0.52 34.00
C VAL A 734 10.67 0.72 33.13
N LEU A 735 9.82 1.74 33.21
CA LEU A 735 10.06 3.05 32.60
C LEU A 735 11.34 3.71 33.10
N GLN A 736 11.66 3.63 34.39
CA GLN A 736 12.94 4.16 34.90
C GLN A 736 14.13 3.43 34.27
N GLN A 737 14.14 2.09 34.31
CA GLN A 737 15.21 1.27 33.69
C GLN A 737 15.32 1.50 32.18
N ALA A 738 14.19 1.70 31.49
CA ALA A 738 14.15 2.06 30.08
C ALA A 738 14.69 3.47 29.84
N SER A 739 14.39 4.44 30.71
CA SER A 739 14.93 5.80 30.63
C SER A 739 16.45 5.83 30.82
N GLU A 740 16.98 5.07 31.77
CA GLU A 740 18.42 4.90 31.98
C GLU A 740 19.12 4.23 30.78
N ARG A 741 18.48 3.21 30.17
CA ARG A 741 19.00 2.53 28.97
C ARG A 741 18.93 3.42 27.72
N HIS A 742 17.85 4.18 27.55
CA HIS A 742 17.70 5.16 26.47
C HIS A 742 18.74 6.29 26.61
N ALA A 743 18.90 6.84 27.82
CA ALA A 743 19.94 7.82 28.14
C ALA A 743 21.35 7.33 27.77
N ARG A 744 21.68 6.07 28.07
CA ARG A 744 22.96 5.45 27.67
C ARG A 744 23.11 5.39 26.15
N PHE A 745 22.09 4.92 25.43
CA PHE A 745 22.10 4.87 23.96
C PHE A 745 22.31 6.25 23.33
N ILE A 746 21.63 7.29 23.83
CA ILE A 746 21.79 8.67 23.37
C ILE A 746 23.21 9.17 23.64
N LYS A 747 23.74 9.00 24.86
CA LYS A 747 25.13 9.36 25.22
C LYS A 747 26.17 8.73 24.28
N GLN A 748 26.02 7.44 23.99
CA GLN A 748 26.96 6.69 23.15
C GLN A 748 26.85 7.13 21.68
N THR A 749 25.63 7.24 21.15
CA THR A 749 25.38 7.63 19.74
C THR A 749 25.76 9.09 19.44
N PHE A 750 25.55 9.99 20.40
CA PHE A 750 25.84 11.42 20.28
C PHE A 750 27.05 11.85 21.10
N TRP A 751 27.98 10.94 21.39
CA TRP A 751 29.21 11.20 22.13
C TRP A 751 29.99 12.37 21.51
N CYS A 752 30.40 13.33 22.35
CA CYS A 752 31.00 14.61 21.96
C CYS A 752 30.16 15.46 20.97
N ASN A 753 28.84 15.30 20.91
CA ASN A 753 27.93 15.98 19.98
C ASN A 753 26.57 16.35 20.64
N GLU A 754 26.56 16.74 21.91
CA GLU A 754 25.34 17.12 22.63
C GLU A 754 24.56 18.25 21.94
N ASP A 755 25.25 19.28 21.42
CA ASP A 755 24.61 20.40 20.70
C ASP A 755 23.84 19.94 19.46
N TYR A 756 24.30 18.89 18.77
CA TYR A 756 23.56 18.28 17.66
C TYR A 756 22.29 17.59 18.16
N TYR A 757 22.36 16.91 19.30
CA TYR A 757 21.18 16.27 19.90
C TYR A 757 20.16 17.31 20.36
N ARG A 758 20.60 18.42 20.98
CA ARG A 758 19.75 19.58 21.31
C ARG A 758 19.14 20.23 20.07
N ALA A 759 19.90 20.39 18.99
CA ALA A 759 19.37 20.87 17.71
C ALA A 759 18.36 19.87 17.08
N THR A 760 18.54 18.57 17.30
CA THR A 760 17.62 17.52 16.83
C THR A 760 16.29 17.55 17.60
N LEU A 761 16.33 17.63 18.94
CA LEU A 761 15.13 17.81 19.76
C LEU A 761 14.43 19.14 19.47
N SER A 762 15.19 20.19 19.13
CA SER A 762 14.68 21.48 18.64
C SER A 762 13.94 21.36 17.30
N ALA A 763 14.47 20.57 16.37
CA ALA A 763 13.83 20.34 15.08
C ALA A 763 12.50 19.56 15.23
N ILE A 764 12.48 18.56 16.12
CA ILE A 764 11.25 17.83 16.49
C ILE A 764 10.24 18.78 17.18
N ALA A 765 10.69 19.64 18.10
CA ALA A 765 9.86 20.61 18.82
C ALA A 765 9.23 21.69 17.90
N LEU A 766 9.87 22.00 16.76
CA LEU A 766 9.32 22.86 15.71
C LEU A 766 8.38 22.09 14.78
N ALA A 767 8.71 20.86 14.38
CA ALA A 767 7.83 20.04 13.56
C ALA A 767 6.51 19.71 14.28
N LYS A 768 6.56 19.43 15.60
CA LYS A 768 5.38 19.26 16.48
C LYS A 768 4.54 20.54 16.67
N ARG A 769 5.09 21.72 16.35
CA ARG A 769 4.34 22.98 16.26
C ARG A 769 3.59 23.15 14.92
N GLY A 770 3.83 22.25 13.97
CA GLY A 770 3.37 22.37 12.57
C GLY A 770 4.30 23.22 11.70
N GLU A 771 5.54 23.48 12.13
CA GLU A 771 6.48 24.35 11.43
C GLU A 771 7.47 23.59 10.55
N ASN A 772 7.98 24.28 9.52
CA ASN A 772 9.02 23.73 8.67
C ASN A 772 10.42 23.94 9.26
N VAL A 773 11.26 22.90 9.19
CA VAL A 773 12.70 23.02 9.45
C VAL A 773 13.41 23.10 8.11
N ASP A 774 13.80 24.32 7.72
CA ASP A 774 14.48 24.60 6.44
C ASP A 774 15.84 23.90 6.29
N ARG A 775 16.45 23.46 7.40
CA ARG A 775 17.75 22.78 7.47
C ARG A 775 17.57 21.26 7.33
N CYS A 776 18.17 20.66 6.29
CA CYS A 776 18.43 19.23 6.23
C CYS A 776 19.54 18.86 7.21
N PHE A 777 19.30 17.92 8.13
CA PHE A 777 20.32 17.43 9.07
C PHE A 777 21.06 16.23 8.43
N ILE A 778 22.27 16.45 7.93
CA ILE A 778 23.07 15.47 7.18
C ILE A 778 24.13 14.87 8.10
N GLY A 779 24.05 13.57 8.38
CA GLY A 779 25.03 12.81 9.16
C GLY A 779 26.01 12.06 8.27
N GLU A 780 27.25 12.55 8.16
CA GLU A 780 28.30 11.94 7.36
C GLU A 780 29.05 10.86 8.16
N SER A 781 28.84 9.58 7.84
CA SER A 781 29.56 8.45 8.45
C SER A 781 29.49 7.18 7.61
N ALA A 782 30.57 6.39 7.57
CA ALA A 782 30.67 5.11 6.85
C ALA A 782 29.92 3.92 7.50
N GLY A 783 28.78 4.19 8.14
CA GLY A 783 28.01 3.21 8.94
C GLY A 783 28.60 2.91 10.31
N GLY A 784 27.93 2.05 11.09
CA GLY A 784 28.42 1.56 12.40
C GLY A 784 28.36 2.56 13.57
N THR A 785 27.74 3.72 13.40
CA THR A 785 27.78 4.87 14.34
C THR A 785 26.52 5.07 15.20
N GLY A 786 25.58 4.13 15.17
CA GLY A 786 24.30 4.22 15.90
C GLY A 786 23.21 5.07 15.23
N GLN A 787 23.53 5.83 14.18
CA GLN A 787 22.58 6.71 13.48
C GLN A 787 21.28 6.01 13.04
N SER A 788 21.37 4.86 12.36
CA SER A 788 20.21 4.15 11.82
C SER A 788 19.33 3.50 12.90
N LEU A 789 19.90 3.21 14.08
CA LEU A 789 19.13 2.82 15.26
C LEU A 789 18.31 4.00 15.79
N PHE A 790 18.86 5.21 15.76
CA PHE A 790 18.12 6.43 16.13
C PHE A 790 17.01 6.74 15.11
N SER A 791 17.23 6.56 13.80
CA SER A 791 16.15 6.64 12.80
C SER A 791 15.06 5.58 13.03
N SER A 792 15.45 4.34 13.34
CA SER A 792 14.48 3.27 13.70
C SER A 792 13.67 3.64 14.94
N HIS A 793 14.32 4.26 15.94
CA HIS A 793 13.65 4.74 17.14
C HIS A 793 12.68 5.90 16.85
N LEU A 794 13.07 6.89 16.03
CA LEU A 794 12.16 7.96 15.59
C LEU A 794 10.94 7.41 14.83
N ALA A 795 11.14 6.39 13.98
CA ALA A 795 10.04 5.70 13.31
C ALA A 795 9.09 5.03 14.30
N ALA A 796 9.62 4.36 15.33
CA ALA A 796 8.80 3.74 16.39
C ALA A 796 8.07 4.78 17.26
N VAL A 797 8.73 5.88 17.65
CA VAL A 797 8.17 6.92 18.53
C VAL A 797 7.08 7.74 17.85
N TYR A 798 7.21 8.00 16.55
CA TYR A 798 6.31 8.91 15.83
C TYR A 798 5.39 8.22 14.79
N GLY A 799 5.64 6.95 14.45
CA GLY A 799 4.72 6.09 13.69
C GLY A 799 4.17 6.73 12.41
N PRO A 800 2.87 7.00 12.30
CA PRO A 800 2.23 7.58 11.11
C PRO A 800 2.68 9.02 10.77
N ASN A 801 3.53 9.63 11.60
CA ASN A 801 4.11 10.95 11.35
C ASN A 801 5.55 10.87 10.77
N HIS A 802 6.10 9.66 10.63
CA HIS A 802 7.47 9.42 10.20
C HIS A 802 7.54 8.61 8.91
N ALA A 803 8.31 9.07 7.92
CA ALA A 803 8.59 8.31 6.70
C ALA A 803 10.09 8.13 6.45
N PHE A 804 10.45 6.95 5.94
CA PHE A 804 11.74 6.71 5.28
C PHE A 804 11.61 7.02 3.78
N ILE A 805 12.61 7.70 3.22
CA ILE A 805 12.70 7.99 1.78
C ILE A 805 14.07 7.60 1.21
N ASP A 806 14.11 7.25 -0.09
CA ASP A 806 15.35 6.98 -0.82
C ASP A 806 15.88 8.28 -1.47
N PRO A 807 17.12 8.73 -1.18
CA PRO A 807 17.73 9.89 -1.84
C PRO A 807 17.76 9.85 -3.39
N ASN A 808 17.58 8.69 -4.04
CA ASN A 808 17.33 8.57 -5.47
C ASN A 808 16.22 9.49 -6.00
N LEU A 809 15.25 9.88 -5.17
CA LEU A 809 14.15 10.77 -5.59
C LEU A 809 14.64 12.16 -6.03
N PHE A 810 15.84 12.59 -5.63
CA PHE A 810 16.47 13.80 -6.16
C PHE A 810 17.16 13.59 -7.52
N HIS A 811 17.32 12.36 -7.99
CA HIS A 811 17.87 12.03 -9.32
C HIS A 811 16.77 11.62 -10.33
N ASN A 812 15.50 11.55 -9.90
CA ASN A 812 14.37 11.17 -10.74
C ASN A 812 13.08 11.89 -10.31
N GLU A 813 12.76 13.01 -10.97
CA GLU A 813 11.57 13.82 -10.67
C GLU A 813 10.26 13.00 -10.72
N GLU A 814 10.11 12.11 -11.70
CA GLU A 814 8.90 11.29 -11.83
C GLU A 814 8.77 10.27 -10.69
N GLU A 815 9.86 9.95 -9.99
CA GLU A 815 9.82 9.14 -8.77
C GLU A 815 9.48 9.97 -7.54
N MET A 816 10.04 11.20 -7.42
CA MET A 816 9.58 12.15 -6.39
C MET A 816 8.07 12.37 -6.51
N ARG A 817 7.54 12.63 -7.72
CA ARG A 817 6.09 12.87 -7.93
C ARG A 817 5.22 11.72 -7.40
N LYS A 818 5.61 10.46 -7.62
CA LYS A 818 4.88 9.26 -7.14
C LYS A 818 4.97 9.09 -5.63
N GLN A 819 6.16 9.24 -5.06
CA GLN A 819 6.41 8.95 -3.65
C GLN A 819 5.92 10.10 -2.75
N LEU A 820 5.85 11.34 -3.24
CA LEU A 820 5.45 12.51 -2.46
C LEU A 820 4.09 12.37 -1.77
N GLU A 821 3.07 11.80 -2.43
CA GLU A 821 1.76 11.55 -1.78
C GLU A 821 1.83 10.51 -0.66
N GLN A 822 2.87 9.67 -0.61
CA GLN A 822 3.05 8.65 0.43
C GLN A 822 3.64 9.23 1.72
N PHE A 823 4.40 10.34 1.65
CA PHE A 823 5.11 10.89 2.82
C PHE A 823 4.86 12.38 3.10
N ALA A 824 4.13 13.13 2.26
CA ALA A 824 3.87 14.56 2.51
C ALA A 824 3.00 14.85 3.75
N HIS A 825 2.36 13.84 4.35
CA HIS A 825 1.68 13.95 5.64
C HIS A 825 2.60 13.70 6.86
N CYS A 826 3.80 13.15 6.65
CA CYS A 826 4.79 12.91 7.68
C CYS A 826 5.63 14.17 7.92
N TRP A 827 5.79 14.57 9.19
CA TRP A 827 6.60 15.72 9.60
C TRP A 827 7.96 15.35 10.19
N ILE A 828 8.30 14.05 10.24
CA ILE A 828 9.69 13.59 10.25
C ILE A 828 9.96 12.77 8.99
N ILE A 829 10.97 13.19 8.23
CA ILE A 829 11.43 12.47 7.05
C ILE A 829 12.89 12.05 7.29
N THR A 830 13.16 10.76 7.34
CA THR A 830 14.53 10.23 7.34
C THR A 830 14.90 9.64 5.98
N ALA A 831 16.18 9.72 5.62
CA ALA A 831 16.71 9.07 4.42
C ALA A 831 18.05 8.42 4.75
N GLN A 832 18.34 7.28 4.12
CA GLN A 832 19.62 6.56 4.29
C GLN A 832 20.25 6.32 2.92
N GLU A 833 21.57 6.50 2.86
CA GLU A 833 22.48 6.26 1.73
C GLU A 833 22.18 7.09 0.47
N ALA A 834 23.11 8.01 0.16
CA ALA A 834 23.15 8.66 -1.15
C ALA A 834 23.82 7.70 -2.16
N PRO A 835 23.10 7.17 -3.17
CA PRO A 835 23.70 6.28 -4.15
C PRO A 835 24.61 7.07 -5.10
N GLN A 836 25.79 6.52 -5.41
CA GLN A 836 26.71 7.09 -6.40
C GLN A 836 26.17 6.86 -7.82
N THR A 837 25.12 7.59 -8.20
CA THR A 837 24.58 7.55 -9.56
C THR A 837 25.27 8.59 -10.44
N HIS A 838 25.55 8.23 -11.70
CA HIS A 838 26.00 9.20 -12.71
C HIS A 838 24.89 10.19 -13.14
N LYS A 839 23.67 10.09 -12.56
CA LYS A 839 22.52 10.94 -12.91
C LYS A 839 22.62 12.30 -12.22
N HIS A 840 22.25 13.36 -12.93
CA HIS A 840 22.25 14.71 -12.39
C HIS A 840 21.36 14.86 -11.14
N PHE A 841 21.95 15.27 -10.02
CA PHE A 841 21.23 15.59 -8.78
C PHE A 841 20.39 16.86 -8.96
N GLN A 842 19.07 16.74 -8.89
CA GLN A 842 18.13 17.85 -9.11
C GLN A 842 18.04 18.74 -7.86
N GLN A 843 19.03 19.61 -7.71
CA GLN A 843 19.14 20.55 -6.59
C GLN A 843 17.90 21.43 -6.39
N ASP A 844 17.09 21.69 -7.42
CA ASP A 844 15.83 22.44 -7.29
C ASP A 844 14.74 21.65 -6.55
N LEU A 845 14.65 20.33 -6.75
CA LEU A 845 13.76 19.46 -5.97
C LEU A 845 14.19 19.41 -4.51
N PHE A 846 15.49 19.30 -4.24
CA PHE A 846 16.04 19.39 -2.88
C PHE A 846 15.74 20.74 -2.22
N LYS A 847 15.99 21.87 -2.91
CA LYS A 847 15.71 23.22 -2.39
C LYS A 847 14.23 23.40 -2.03
N LYS A 848 13.32 22.90 -2.88
CA LYS A 848 11.87 22.95 -2.63
C LYS A 848 11.44 22.10 -1.44
N LEU A 849 11.89 20.83 -1.39
CA LEU A 849 11.55 19.91 -0.30
C LEU A 849 12.02 20.42 1.07
N MET A 850 13.20 21.04 1.12
CA MET A 850 13.72 21.59 2.37
C MET A 850 12.94 22.82 2.84
N SER A 851 12.64 23.79 1.97
CA SER A 851 11.87 24.99 2.35
C SER A 851 10.33 24.82 2.37
N ALA A 852 9.83 23.59 2.18
CA ALA A 852 8.39 23.30 2.04
C ALA A 852 7.69 24.12 0.92
N ASP A 853 8.42 24.42 -0.15
CA ASP A 853 7.87 25.00 -1.37
C ASP A 853 6.93 23.99 -2.06
N ASP A 854 6.01 24.47 -2.91
CA ASP A 854 5.06 23.60 -3.62
C ASP A 854 5.77 22.63 -4.59
N LEU A 855 5.65 21.34 -4.28
CA LEU A 855 6.10 20.22 -5.09
C LEU A 855 4.92 19.53 -5.78
N ALA A 856 5.12 19.08 -7.01
CA ALA A 856 4.13 18.31 -7.74
C ALA A 856 4.11 16.86 -7.20
N GLY A 857 2.98 16.46 -6.63
CA GLY A 857 2.68 15.08 -6.25
C GLY A 857 1.63 14.47 -7.18
N ARG A 858 1.69 13.15 -7.37
CA ARG A 858 0.77 12.40 -8.22
C ARG A 858 0.71 10.96 -7.75
N ARG A 859 -0.46 10.50 -7.26
CA ARG A 859 -0.69 9.10 -6.93
C ARG A 859 -0.18 8.17 -8.04
N PRO A 860 0.38 7.00 -7.70
CA PRO A 860 0.51 5.90 -8.65
C PRO A 860 -0.78 5.76 -9.46
N TYR A 861 -0.66 5.83 -10.78
CA TYR A 861 -1.77 5.72 -11.76
C TYR A 861 -2.85 6.83 -11.71
N GLY A 862 -2.71 7.86 -10.88
CA GLY A 862 -3.61 9.02 -10.87
C GLY A 862 -3.44 9.91 -12.12
N PHE A 863 -4.52 10.56 -12.56
CA PHE A 863 -4.48 11.54 -13.66
C PHE A 863 -4.40 13.01 -13.19
N VAL A 864 -4.54 13.26 -11.88
CA VAL A 864 -4.54 14.60 -11.30
C VAL A 864 -3.23 14.83 -10.54
N THR A 865 -2.39 15.73 -11.03
CA THR A 865 -1.27 16.28 -10.25
C THR A 865 -1.82 17.18 -9.15
N ARG A 866 -1.31 17.02 -7.93
CA ARG A 866 -1.61 17.85 -6.76
C ARG A 866 -0.36 18.64 -6.40
N MET A 867 -0.50 19.90 -5.96
CA MET A 867 0.60 20.60 -5.31
C MET A 867 0.59 20.23 -3.83
N LEU A 868 1.75 19.84 -3.29
CA LEU A 868 1.94 19.37 -1.93
C LEU A 868 3.18 20.01 -1.33
N ARG A 869 3.20 20.15 0.00
CA ARG A 869 4.32 20.70 0.78
C ARG A 869 4.72 19.69 1.84
N VAL A 870 6.01 19.49 2.03
CA VAL A 870 6.54 18.58 3.06
C VAL A 870 7.05 19.43 4.22
N ILE A 871 6.18 19.64 5.19
CA ILE A 871 6.42 20.49 6.36
C ILE A 871 7.00 19.63 7.48
N GLY A 872 8.04 20.12 8.15
CA GLY A 872 8.64 19.47 9.32
C GLY A 872 10.14 19.23 9.18
N PHE A 873 10.64 18.24 9.91
CA PHE A 873 12.04 17.89 10.09
C PHE A 873 12.52 16.89 9.02
N LYS A 874 13.70 17.13 8.44
CA LYS A 874 14.36 16.23 7.48
C LYS A 874 15.78 15.88 7.95
N ARG A 875 16.11 14.59 8.02
CA ARG A 875 17.41 14.09 8.47
C ARG A 875 17.93 12.98 7.56
N PHE A 876 19.10 13.17 6.96
CA PHE A 876 19.71 12.23 6.01
C PHE A 876 20.98 11.59 6.60
N GLU A 877 21.14 10.29 6.42
CA GLU A 877 22.31 9.51 6.82
C GLU A 877 23.08 9.07 5.57
N THR A 878 24.34 9.48 5.44
CA THR A 878 25.09 9.29 4.20
C THR A 878 26.57 8.98 4.43
N ASN A 879 27.15 8.10 3.62
CA ASN A 879 28.59 7.82 3.65
C ASN A 879 29.44 9.02 3.17
N ARG A 880 28.89 9.88 2.29
CA ARG A 880 29.45 11.15 1.81
C ARG A 880 28.32 12.15 1.55
N VAL A 881 28.54 13.45 1.74
CA VAL A 881 27.55 14.52 1.46
C VAL A 881 27.21 14.58 -0.04
N MET A 882 25.94 14.86 -0.38
CA MET A 882 25.48 15.01 -1.78
C MET A 882 26.22 16.13 -2.52
N THR A 883 26.61 15.89 -3.79
CA THR A 883 27.30 16.89 -4.62
C THR A 883 26.32 17.84 -5.33
N PHE A 884 26.58 19.15 -5.25
CA PHE A 884 25.77 20.19 -5.88
C PHE A 884 26.55 20.82 -7.04
N LYS A 885 26.08 20.61 -8.27
CA LYS A 885 26.73 21.16 -9.49
C LYS A 885 26.26 22.59 -9.80
N ASN A 886 27.11 23.35 -10.49
CA ASN A 886 26.86 24.71 -10.97
C ASN A 886 26.53 25.73 -9.84
N VAL A 887 27.13 25.52 -8.66
CA VAL A 887 27.08 26.45 -7.53
C VAL A 887 28.26 27.42 -7.62
N MET A 888 27.99 28.70 -7.34
CA MET A 888 28.96 29.81 -7.33
C MET A 888 28.86 30.53 -5.98
N GLU A 889 29.89 31.30 -5.60
CA GLU A 889 29.89 32.05 -4.33
C GLU A 889 28.64 32.95 -4.15
N THR A 890 28.08 33.47 -5.24
CA THR A 890 26.86 34.29 -5.26
C THR A 890 25.57 33.52 -4.97
N ASN A 891 25.50 32.21 -5.29
CA ASN A 891 24.30 31.39 -5.08
C ASN A 891 24.47 30.29 -4.02
N PHE A 892 25.69 30.08 -3.50
CA PHE A 892 26.03 29.11 -2.44
C PHE A 892 25.09 29.18 -1.23
N ASN A 893 24.71 30.38 -0.79
CA ASN A 893 23.81 30.57 0.35
C ASN A 893 22.41 29.93 0.14
N SER A 894 21.98 29.70 -1.11
CA SER A 894 20.72 29.02 -1.42
C SER A 894 20.73 27.52 -1.06
N ILE A 895 21.92 26.90 -1.02
CA ILE A 895 22.17 25.53 -0.59
C ILE A 895 22.58 25.50 0.89
N TYR A 896 23.54 26.33 1.29
CA TYR A 896 24.05 26.37 2.67
C TYR A 896 22.95 26.59 3.71
N ARG A 897 22.03 27.55 3.51
CA ARG A 897 20.92 27.81 4.45
C ARG A 897 19.97 26.61 4.64
N ARG A 898 20.02 25.62 3.74
CA ARG A 898 19.17 24.42 3.73
C ARG A 898 19.88 23.16 4.22
N CYS A 899 21.11 23.28 4.71
CA CYS A 899 21.92 22.15 5.16
C CYS A 899 22.50 22.41 6.55
N LEU A 900 22.68 21.34 7.33
CA LEU A 900 23.35 21.28 8.63
C LEU A 900 24.11 19.95 8.63
N VAL A 901 25.44 19.97 8.69
CA VAL A 901 26.27 18.74 8.58
C VAL A 901 26.90 18.42 9.93
N TRP A 902 26.81 17.16 10.34
CA TRP A 902 27.50 16.65 11.52
C TRP A 902 28.20 15.32 11.20
N ASN A 903 29.29 15.03 11.93
CA ASN A 903 30.00 13.77 11.83
C ASN A 903 29.87 13.04 13.17
N PRO A 904 29.18 11.89 13.22
CA PRO A 904 29.20 11.01 14.38
C PRO A 904 30.64 10.62 14.72
N LYS A 905 31.01 10.76 15.99
CA LYS A 905 32.31 10.38 16.53
C LYS A 905 32.41 8.95 17.13
N PRO A 906 31.33 8.26 17.57
CA PRO A 906 31.48 6.99 18.26
C PRO A 906 31.83 5.84 17.32
N ILE A 907 32.51 4.82 17.86
CA ILE A 907 32.77 3.55 17.18
C ILE A 907 32.11 2.45 17.99
N PHE A 908 31.19 1.69 17.38
CA PHE A 908 30.58 0.52 18.00
C PHE A 908 31.25 -0.76 17.49
N VAL A 909 31.88 -1.53 18.39
CA VAL A 909 32.54 -2.81 18.10
C VAL A 909 31.72 -3.99 18.61
N ASP A 910 31.87 -5.16 17.99
CA ASP A 910 31.36 -6.41 18.56
C ASP A 910 32.12 -6.75 19.86
N ASP A 911 31.65 -7.73 20.64
CA ASP A 911 32.15 -8.00 21.99
C ASP A 911 33.63 -8.49 21.99
N VAL A 912 34.56 -7.53 22.07
CA VAL A 912 35.99 -7.75 22.24
C VAL A 912 36.34 -7.53 23.70
N ALA A 913 36.93 -8.54 24.33
CA ALA A 913 37.54 -8.39 25.64
C ALA A 913 38.77 -7.47 25.56
N PHE A 914 38.55 -6.16 25.74
CA PHE A 914 39.61 -5.12 25.75
C PHE A 914 40.73 -5.40 26.77
N GLY A 915 40.43 -6.20 27.80
CA GLY A 915 41.39 -6.73 28.77
C GLY A 915 41.98 -5.67 29.69
N GLU A 916 42.95 -6.08 30.52
CA GLU A 916 43.66 -5.19 31.45
C GLU A 916 44.50 -4.12 30.72
N GLN A 917 44.71 -4.27 29.40
CA GLN A 917 45.54 -3.39 28.58
C GLN A 917 44.79 -2.13 28.09
N TYR A 918 43.45 -2.12 28.14
CA TYR A 918 42.64 -0.99 27.69
C TYR A 918 41.35 -0.83 28.54
N PRO A 919 41.46 -0.24 29.75
CA PRO A 919 40.39 -0.30 30.75
C PRO A 919 39.17 0.59 30.49
N ASP A 920 39.31 1.74 29.82
CA ASP A 920 38.23 2.73 29.64
C ASP A 920 38.00 3.10 28.15
N PRO A 921 37.57 2.16 27.30
CA PRO A 921 37.29 2.41 25.87
C PRO A 921 36.18 3.46 25.66
N GLU A 922 35.21 3.54 26.59
CA GLU A 922 34.12 4.52 26.52
C GLU A 922 34.61 5.98 26.58
N ALA A 923 35.73 6.24 27.27
CA ALA A 923 36.33 7.57 27.35
C ALA A 923 36.95 8.01 26.01
N ASP A 924 37.35 7.05 25.15
CA ASP A 924 37.78 7.29 23.77
C ASP A 924 36.59 7.24 22.77
N GLY A 925 35.36 7.10 23.26
CA GLY A 925 34.16 6.98 22.43
C GLY A 925 34.07 5.67 21.66
N ILE A 926 34.61 4.58 22.22
CA ILE A 926 34.50 3.22 21.70
C ILE A 926 33.54 2.45 22.61
N PHE A 927 32.51 1.85 22.02
CA PHE A 927 31.40 1.23 22.73
C PHE A 927 31.14 -0.19 22.22
N VAL A 928 30.64 -1.07 23.10
CA VAL A 928 30.24 -2.44 22.71
C VAL A 928 28.83 -2.39 22.09
N LYS A 929 28.63 -3.11 20.98
CA LYS A 929 27.33 -3.31 20.34
C LYS A 929 26.41 -4.14 21.24
N ASP A 930 25.27 -3.58 21.61
CA ASP A 930 24.16 -4.31 22.21
C ASP A 930 23.24 -4.88 21.10
N PRO A 931 23.22 -6.21 20.86
CA PRO A 931 22.42 -6.81 19.79
C PRO A 931 20.91 -6.76 20.08
N THR A 932 20.50 -6.51 21.33
CA THR A 932 19.09 -6.36 21.72
C THR A 932 18.60 -4.92 21.64
N LEU A 933 19.49 -3.96 21.39
CA LEU A 933 19.22 -2.52 21.42
C LEU A 933 18.12 -2.11 20.44
N LYS A 934 18.09 -2.66 19.21
CA LYS A 934 17.05 -2.33 18.23
C LYS A 934 15.65 -2.69 18.75
N ALA A 935 15.47 -3.93 19.20
CA ALA A 935 14.19 -4.40 19.75
C ALA A 935 13.79 -3.65 21.04
N PHE A 936 14.76 -3.16 21.82
CA PHE A 936 14.49 -2.26 22.93
C PHE A 936 14.00 -0.89 22.46
N LEU A 937 14.66 -0.26 21.48
CA LEU A 937 14.26 1.05 20.96
C LEU A 937 12.90 1.03 20.24
N GLU A 938 12.49 -0.11 19.71
CA GLU A 938 11.16 -0.33 19.12
C GLU A 938 10.08 -0.69 20.18
N SER A 939 10.44 -0.73 21.48
CA SER A 939 9.53 -1.11 22.57
C SER A 939 8.86 0.09 23.26
N GLY A 940 7.63 -0.13 23.77
CA GLY A 940 6.83 0.87 24.47
C GLY A 940 7.57 1.63 25.60
N PRO A 941 8.32 0.98 26.50
CA PRO A 941 9.08 1.67 27.53
C PRO A 941 10.17 2.62 27.00
N ALA A 942 10.84 2.27 25.89
CA ALA A 942 11.81 3.18 25.25
C ALA A 942 11.11 4.35 24.56
N ILE A 943 9.97 4.09 23.91
CA ILE A 943 9.13 5.13 23.30
C ILE A 943 8.66 6.13 24.36
N ALA A 944 8.15 5.64 25.50
CA ALA A 944 7.73 6.48 26.62
C ALA A 944 8.88 7.31 27.21
N ALA A 945 10.09 6.74 27.31
CA ALA A 945 11.29 7.49 27.75
C ALA A 945 11.64 8.65 26.82
N MET A 946 11.63 8.43 25.49
CA MET A 946 11.88 9.48 24.50
C MET A 946 10.77 10.54 24.47
N LEU A 947 9.51 10.16 24.65
CA LEU A 947 8.40 11.12 24.73
C LEU A 947 8.46 11.96 26.02
N LYS A 948 8.82 11.37 27.17
CA LYS A 948 9.12 12.12 28.41
C LYS A 948 10.24 13.13 28.18
N GLN A 949 11.35 12.71 27.57
CA GLN A 949 12.48 13.57 27.27
C GLN A 949 12.12 14.72 26.32
N GLN A 950 11.41 14.45 25.22
CA GLN A 950 11.00 15.45 24.24
C GLN A 950 10.04 16.49 24.84
N HIS A 951 9.05 16.07 25.64
CA HIS A 951 8.12 17.00 26.30
C HIS A 951 8.80 17.83 27.40
N GLY A 952 9.72 17.22 28.14
CA GLY A 952 10.59 17.93 29.09
C GLY A 952 11.49 18.96 28.41
N PHE A 953 12.03 18.64 27.24
CA PHE A 953 12.79 19.58 26.42
C PHE A 953 11.92 20.75 25.92
N GLU A 954 10.72 20.47 25.41
CA GLU A 954 9.78 21.49 24.95
C GLU A 954 9.30 22.42 26.07
N SER A 955 9.15 21.89 27.29
CA SER A 955 8.78 22.66 28.47
C SER A 955 9.87 23.64 28.93
N LEU A 956 11.13 23.40 28.55
CA LEU A 956 12.28 24.27 28.86
C LEU A 956 12.62 25.29 27.76
N HIS A 957 12.27 25.01 26.49
CA HIS A 957 12.79 25.76 25.35
C HIS A 957 11.67 26.30 24.45
N SER A 958 11.57 27.63 24.36
CA SER A 958 10.64 28.29 23.44
C SER A 958 10.99 28.02 21.98
N ARG A 959 10.01 28.22 21.09
CA ARG A 959 10.19 28.23 19.62
C ARG A 959 11.44 29.00 19.18
N GLN A 960 11.67 30.19 19.74
CA GLN A 960 12.80 31.05 19.37
C GLN A 960 14.15 30.55 19.89
N VAL A 961 14.17 29.76 20.96
CA VAL A 961 15.38 29.07 21.43
C VAL A 961 15.67 27.85 20.56
N CYS A 962 14.64 27.08 20.18
CA CYS A 962 14.76 25.93 19.26
C CYS A 962 15.37 26.35 17.91
N LEU A 963 14.85 27.42 17.30
CA LEU A 963 15.41 28.00 16.07
C LEU A 963 16.87 28.45 16.23
N ARG A 964 17.23 28.99 17.41
CA ARG A 964 18.58 29.48 17.70
C ARG A 964 19.58 28.34 17.81
N MET A 965 19.27 27.27 18.54
CA MET A 965 20.14 26.10 18.70
C MET A 965 20.51 25.46 17.35
N ILE A 966 19.54 25.37 16.44
CA ILE A 966 19.76 24.84 15.07
C ILE A 966 20.71 25.75 14.28
N GLU A 967 20.52 27.07 14.33
CA GLU A 967 21.38 28.03 13.63
C GLU A 967 22.77 28.19 14.26
N GLU A 968 22.89 28.11 15.58
CA GLU A 968 24.17 28.14 16.30
C GLU A 968 25.01 26.89 15.96
N PHE A 969 24.41 25.69 15.99
CA PHE A 969 25.09 24.48 15.54
C PHE A 969 25.48 24.55 14.05
N ALA A 970 24.56 24.99 13.18
CA ALA A 970 24.84 25.09 11.75
C ALA A 970 26.02 26.02 11.41
N ARG A 971 26.24 27.08 12.20
CA ARG A 971 27.31 28.07 12.01
C ARG A 971 28.62 27.71 12.73
N GLY A 972 28.53 27.10 13.91
CA GLY A 972 29.71 26.69 14.69
C GLY A 972 30.30 25.34 14.27
N GLY A 973 29.51 24.49 13.60
CA GLY A 973 29.92 23.19 13.12
C GLY A 973 30.67 23.19 11.77
N ILE A 974 30.96 22.00 11.28
CA ILE A 974 31.64 21.74 10.00
C ILE A 974 30.80 22.09 8.75
N THR A 975 29.52 22.47 8.92
CA THR A 975 28.53 22.66 7.84
C THR A 975 29.04 23.51 6.70
N GLU A 976 29.55 24.74 6.96
CA GLU A 976 29.94 25.62 5.86
C GLU A 976 31.08 25.00 5.03
N ARG A 977 32.11 24.45 5.69
CA ARG A 977 33.22 23.77 5.02
C ARG A 977 32.72 22.58 4.19
N LYS A 978 31.97 21.66 4.80
CA LYS A 978 31.46 20.45 4.13
C LYS A 978 30.52 20.76 2.97
N MET A 979 29.69 21.80 3.08
CA MET A 979 28.83 22.23 1.98
C MET A 979 29.60 22.94 0.87
N ARG A 980 30.71 23.64 1.15
CA ARG A 980 31.60 24.20 0.11
C ARG A 980 32.34 23.11 -0.65
N GLU A 981 32.94 22.16 0.07
CA GLU A 981 33.50 20.91 -0.50
C GLU A 981 32.48 20.23 -1.43
N ALA A 982 31.25 20.03 -0.95
CA ALA A 982 30.15 19.43 -1.72
C ALA A 982 29.63 20.27 -2.92
N CYS A 983 29.93 21.57 -2.97
CA CYS A 983 29.60 22.47 -4.08
C CYS A 983 30.75 22.66 -5.08
N GLY A 984 31.92 22.04 -4.86
CA GLY A 984 33.13 22.31 -5.64
C GLY A 984 33.71 23.72 -5.40
N LEU A 985 33.45 24.31 -4.22
CA LEU A 985 33.95 25.63 -3.84
C LEU A 985 35.08 25.50 -2.82
N GLU A 986 36.13 26.33 -2.98
CA GLU A 986 37.24 26.41 -2.04
C GLU A 986 36.77 26.60 -0.58
N PRO A 987 37.22 25.76 0.37
CA PRO A 987 36.97 25.95 1.79
C PRO A 987 37.44 27.33 2.26
N ARG A 988 36.63 28.03 3.07
CA ARG A 988 37.10 29.28 3.69
C ARG A 988 38.20 28.98 4.71
N PRO A 989 39.29 29.78 4.75
CA PRO A 989 40.39 29.55 5.69
C PRO A 989 39.89 29.68 7.13
N VAL A 990 40.00 28.59 7.89
CA VAL A 990 39.49 28.52 9.26
C VAL A 990 40.39 29.39 10.17
N PRO A 991 39.88 30.30 11.01
CA PRO A 991 40.70 31.30 11.70
C PRO A 991 41.82 30.74 12.59
N TRP A 992 41.70 29.49 13.04
CA TRP A 992 42.69 28.78 13.87
C TRP A 992 43.64 27.86 13.08
N LEU A 993 43.48 27.72 11.77
CA LEU A 993 44.40 26.93 10.90
C LEU A 993 45.59 27.79 10.41
N LYS A 994 46.21 28.49 11.36
CA LYS A 994 47.51 29.18 11.23
C LYS A 994 48.33 28.97 12.51
N ASN A 995 48.82 27.75 12.68
CA ASN A 995 50.05 27.35 13.38
C ASN A 995 50.31 25.86 13.09
#